data_AF-A0A485N3E7-F1
#
_entry.id   AF-A0A485N3E7-F1
#
_cell.length_a   1.000
_cell.length_b   1.000
_cell.length_c   1.000
_cell.angle_alpha   90.00
_cell.angle_beta   90.00
_cell.angle_gamma   90.00
#
_symmetry.space_group_name_H-M   'P 1'
#
loop_
_entity.id
_entity.type
_entity.pdbx_description
1 polymer ?
#
loop_
_entity_poly.entity_id
_entity_poly.type
_entity_poly.pdbx_seq_one_letter_code
_entity_poly.pdbx_strand_id
1 'polypeptide(L)'
;MSKKGRSKGERPEMETDAVQMANEELRAKLTNIQIEFQQEKSKVGKLRERLQEAKLEREQEQRRHTAYISELRAKLHEEKTKELQALREVLIRQHEQEAARTAKIKEGELQRLQATLNVLRDGAADKVKTALLAEARDEARRAFDGERQRLQQEILELKASRKQAEEALSNCMQADKTKAADLRAAYQAHQDEVHRIKRECERDIRRLMDEIRGKDRVILALEKELGVQTGQTQKLLLQKEALDEQLVQVKEAERYHSSPKRELPPGIGDMAELMGVQDQHMDERDVRRFQLKIAELNSVIRKLEDRNTLLADERNELVISPRETDGALQGTRKPPRGRKTRLELIEFILGKESEQTVRSLERMFTAVLTLATQSDPKRNKNPVVQHSSIGERERERGRHRIRSRLQHVIDDLSLERERLLRSKRHRGKGLKPPKFAADNRDGRAVVRSSPHPGWGGTLTPQRLLTLSHRAPGDRTGVGVSPRDPAIQHPHGELRENPRRSPRPHLGRTREQLQADLLRCQAKIEDLEKLLVEKGQDSKWVEEKQLLIRTNQDLLEKIYRLEIEETQLKNEMQDAKDQNELLEFRVLELEERERRSPAFNLQISTFPENNRSALQLFCHQEGVKDVNVSELMKKLDILGDNGNLRNEEQVAIIQAGTVLALCEKWLKQIEGTEAALTQKMLDLEKEKDLFSRQKGYLEEELDYRKEALDQAYLKIQELEATLYNALQQDPGRRASEALSEGQREDLQAAVEKVRRQILRQSREFDSQVLRERMELLQQAQQRIRELEGKLEVQKKHLKELEEKFLFLFLFFSLAFILWP
;
A
#
# COMPACT_ATOMS: atom_id res chain seq x y z
N MET A 1 90.68 59.76 8.15
CA MET A 1 91.50 59.26 7.02
C MET A 1 90.59 58.96 5.84
N SER A 2 91.04 59.19 4.59
CA SER A 2 90.46 58.78 3.28
C SER A 2 88.92 58.74 3.11
N LYS A 3 88.29 59.61 2.31
CA LYS A 3 88.32 59.75 0.81
C LYS A 3 87.21 58.96 0.07
N LYS A 4 86.30 59.72 -0.54
CA LYS A 4 85.90 59.65 -1.97
C LYS A 4 85.13 58.40 -2.45
N GLY A 5 83.82 58.55 -2.69
CA GLY A 5 82.98 57.66 -3.51
C GLY A 5 81.74 58.39 -4.02
N ARG A 6 81.40 58.26 -5.30
CA ARG A 6 80.31 59.02 -5.98
C ARG A 6 79.53 58.08 -6.90
N SER A 7 78.23 57.88 -6.67
CA SER A 7 77.31 57.28 -7.63
C SER A 7 75.85 57.63 -7.32
N LYS A 8 75.00 57.58 -8.35
CA LYS A 8 73.61 58.02 -8.37
C LYS A 8 72.68 57.16 -7.50
N GLY A 9 71.59 57.77 -7.04
CA GLY A 9 70.33 57.12 -6.65
C GLY A 9 69.22 58.17 -6.70
N GLU A 10 68.11 57.89 -7.39
CA GLU A 10 66.96 58.78 -7.49
C GLU A 10 65.84 58.32 -6.54
N ARG A 11 65.10 59.28 -5.96
CA ARG A 11 63.81 59.14 -5.26
C ARG A 11 63.64 58.00 -4.22
N PRO A 12 63.69 58.31 -2.90
CA PRO A 12 63.08 57.46 -1.89
C PRO A 12 61.57 57.74 -1.66
N GLU A 13 61.10 58.97 -1.93
CA GLU A 13 59.81 59.49 -1.42
C GLU A 13 58.58 58.75 -1.97
N MET A 14 58.56 58.41 -3.27
CA MET A 14 57.41 57.68 -3.86
C MET A 14 57.24 56.25 -3.34
N GLU A 15 58.32 55.58 -2.94
CA GLU A 15 58.22 54.24 -2.34
C GLU A 15 57.77 54.31 -0.88
N THR A 16 58.21 55.33 -0.13
CA THR A 16 57.69 55.55 1.24
C THR A 16 56.21 55.91 1.24
N ASP A 17 55.73 56.75 0.30
CA ASP A 17 54.33 57.11 0.18
C ASP A 17 53.44 55.90 -0.17
N ALA A 18 53.88 55.07 -1.12
CA ALA A 18 53.17 53.85 -1.51
C ALA A 18 53.09 52.83 -0.35
N VAL A 19 54.17 52.66 0.41
CA VAL A 19 54.20 51.79 1.59
C VAL A 19 53.35 52.37 2.74
N GLN A 20 53.30 53.69 2.89
CA GLN A 20 52.42 54.34 3.87
C GLN A 20 50.94 54.17 3.50
N MET A 21 50.56 54.43 2.25
CA MET A 21 49.20 54.18 1.74
C MET A 21 48.77 52.72 1.96
N ALA A 22 49.64 51.74 1.67
CA ALA A 22 49.35 50.33 1.90
C ALA A 22 49.16 50.01 3.40
N ASN A 23 49.93 50.65 4.30
CA ASN A 23 49.73 50.51 5.75
C ASN A 23 48.42 51.15 6.22
N GLU A 24 48.01 52.29 5.66
CA GLU A 24 46.74 52.95 5.97
C GLU A 24 45.54 52.14 5.45
N GLU A 25 45.65 51.55 4.26
CA GLU A 25 44.64 50.63 3.71
C GLU A 25 44.53 49.34 4.55
N LEU A 26 45.66 48.76 4.98
CA LEU A 26 45.68 47.59 5.87
C LEU A 26 45.08 47.91 7.26
N ARG A 27 45.32 49.12 7.80
CA ARG A 27 44.67 49.59 9.04
C ARG A 27 43.16 49.73 8.85
N ALA A 28 42.70 50.31 7.74
CA ALA A 28 41.28 50.43 7.42
C ALA A 28 40.59 49.05 7.26
N LYS A 29 41.25 48.11 6.58
CA LYS A 29 40.81 46.70 6.47
C LYS A 29 40.72 46.03 7.84
N LEU A 30 41.72 46.23 8.70
CA LEU A 30 41.73 45.69 10.06
C LEU A 30 40.58 46.26 10.92
N THR A 31 40.32 47.58 10.85
CA THR A 31 39.20 48.18 11.58
C THR A 31 37.84 47.70 11.06
N ASN A 32 37.67 47.50 9.75
CA ASN A 32 36.44 46.94 9.19
C ASN A 32 36.20 45.51 9.66
N ILE A 33 37.21 44.63 9.60
CA ILE A 33 37.14 43.26 10.11
C ILE A 33 36.83 43.25 11.62
N GLN A 34 37.39 44.19 12.39
CA GLN A 34 37.14 44.30 13.84
C GLN A 34 35.72 44.78 14.15
N ILE A 35 35.13 45.64 13.30
CA ILE A 35 33.72 46.04 13.37
C ILE A 35 32.80 44.88 13.00
N GLU A 36 33.08 44.18 11.89
CA GLU A 36 32.33 43.00 11.44
C GLU A 36 32.32 41.89 12.51
N PHE A 37 33.47 41.62 13.14
CA PHE A 37 33.57 40.66 14.24
C PHE A 37 32.71 41.04 15.45
N GLN A 38 32.64 42.32 15.83
CA GLN A 38 31.76 42.77 16.91
C GLN A 38 30.27 42.72 16.52
N GLN A 39 29.95 42.97 15.24
CA GLN A 39 28.60 42.78 14.72
C GLN A 39 28.18 41.30 14.74
N GLU A 40 29.04 40.37 14.28
CA GLU A 40 28.77 38.93 14.35
C GLU A 40 28.67 38.44 15.80
N LYS A 41 29.56 38.88 16.70
CA LYS A 41 29.46 38.58 18.13
C LYS A 41 28.11 39.02 18.71
N SER A 42 27.60 40.17 18.29
CA SER A 42 26.27 40.68 18.67
C SER A 42 25.11 39.89 18.05
N LYS A 43 25.24 39.43 16.79
CA LYS A 43 24.27 38.54 16.13
C LYS A 43 24.22 37.18 16.82
N VAL A 44 25.37 36.59 17.16
CA VAL A 44 25.50 35.33 17.90
C VAL A 44 24.91 35.45 19.31
N GLY A 45 25.06 36.59 19.99
CA GLY A 45 24.35 36.88 21.25
C GLY A 45 22.83 36.77 21.09
N LYS A 46 22.26 37.53 20.14
CA LYS A 46 20.82 37.51 19.83
C LYS A 46 20.29 36.15 19.37
N LEU A 47 21.12 35.34 18.72
CA LEU A 47 20.78 33.96 18.35
C LEU A 47 20.78 33.01 19.55
N ARG A 48 21.64 33.23 20.56
CA ARG A 48 21.63 32.47 21.82
C ARG A 48 20.40 32.83 22.68
N GLU A 49 20.05 34.11 22.74
CA GLU A 49 18.82 34.59 23.40
C GLU A 49 17.58 33.92 22.79
N ARG A 50 17.40 34.04 21.46
CA ARG A 50 16.32 33.38 20.72
C ARG A 50 16.29 31.86 20.85
N LEU A 51 17.44 31.22 21.03
CA LEU A 51 17.52 29.78 21.27
C LEU A 51 17.05 29.38 22.69
N GLN A 52 17.20 30.26 23.68
CA GLN A 52 16.65 30.05 25.03
C GLN A 52 15.15 30.38 25.06
N GLU A 53 14.71 31.44 24.38
CA GLU A 53 13.28 31.75 24.18
C GLU A 53 12.55 30.55 23.56
N ALA A 54 13.04 30.04 22.42
CA ALA A 54 12.46 28.89 21.72
C ALA A 54 12.61 27.53 22.46
N LYS A 55 13.37 27.47 23.56
CA LYS A 55 13.34 26.34 24.50
C LYS A 55 12.24 26.54 25.54
N LEU A 56 12.18 27.72 26.16
CA LEU A 56 11.19 28.06 27.17
C LEU A 56 9.75 27.97 26.61
N GLU A 57 9.53 28.39 25.37
CA GLU A 57 8.26 28.19 24.65
C GLU A 57 7.87 26.72 24.56
N ARG A 58 8.81 25.83 24.17
CA ARG A 58 8.55 24.38 24.09
C ARG A 58 8.28 23.75 25.44
N GLU A 59 8.98 24.18 26.50
CA GLU A 59 8.68 23.74 27.86
C GLU A 59 7.28 24.19 28.30
N GLN A 60 6.88 25.43 27.98
CA GLN A 60 5.52 25.92 28.27
C GLN A 60 4.46 25.14 27.48
N GLU A 61 4.72 24.82 26.21
CA GLU A 61 3.84 24.01 25.36
C GLU A 61 3.72 22.57 25.89
N GLN A 62 4.84 21.94 26.30
CA GLN A 62 4.84 20.63 26.97
C GLN A 62 4.09 20.64 28.31
N ARG A 63 4.22 21.71 29.10
CA ARG A 63 3.46 21.91 30.36
C ARG A 63 1.96 22.04 30.06
N ARG A 64 1.56 22.79 29.02
CA ARG A 64 0.17 22.91 28.56
C ARG A 64 -0.41 21.57 28.10
N HIS A 65 0.33 20.80 27.29
CA HIS A 65 -0.09 19.46 26.86
C HIS A 65 -0.23 18.49 28.05
N THR A 66 0.71 18.52 29.00
CA THR A 66 0.65 17.70 30.22
C THR A 66 -0.56 18.05 31.09
N ALA A 67 -0.87 19.33 31.24
CA ALA A 67 -2.06 19.81 31.95
C ALA A 67 -3.35 19.35 31.25
N TYR A 68 -3.46 19.53 29.94
CA TYR A 68 -4.62 19.11 29.14
C TYR A 68 -4.87 17.60 29.19
N ILE A 69 -3.81 16.78 29.09
CA ILE A 69 -3.91 15.32 29.24
C ILE A 69 -4.37 14.94 30.65
N SER A 70 -3.93 15.68 31.68
CA SER A 70 -4.35 15.45 33.07
C SER A 70 -5.81 15.84 33.31
N GLU A 71 -6.26 16.96 32.71
CA GLU A 71 -7.65 17.41 32.73
C GLU A 71 -8.59 16.41 32.03
N LEU A 72 -8.20 15.89 30.86
CA LEU A 72 -8.94 14.83 30.16
C LEU A 72 -9.03 13.53 30.98
N ARG A 73 -7.95 13.14 31.67
CA ARG A 73 -7.95 11.98 32.59
C ARG A 73 -8.89 12.20 33.78
N ALA A 74 -8.93 13.40 34.34
CA ALA A 74 -9.85 13.77 35.41
C ALA A 74 -11.31 13.70 34.94
N LYS A 75 -11.63 14.31 33.78
CA LYS A 75 -12.99 14.28 33.20
C LYS A 75 -13.45 12.85 32.90
N LEU A 76 -12.61 12.03 32.26
CA LEU A 76 -12.92 10.63 31.99
C LEU A 76 -13.15 9.81 33.27
N HIS A 77 -12.41 10.10 34.35
CA HIS A 77 -12.65 9.48 35.65
C HIS A 77 -13.97 9.96 36.27
N GLU A 78 -14.29 11.26 36.17
CA GLU A 78 -15.52 11.85 36.68
C GLU A 78 -16.76 11.28 35.97
N GLU A 79 -16.74 11.24 34.64
CA GLU A 79 -17.75 10.62 33.78
C GLU A 79 -17.95 9.14 34.14
N LYS A 80 -16.86 8.36 34.21
CA LYS A 80 -16.91 6.96 34.64
C LYS A 80 -17.51 6.79 36.04
N THR A 81 -17.23 7.69 36.99
CA THR A 81 -17.86 7.62 38.32
C THR A 81 -19.34 7.98 38.29
N LYS A 82 -19.77 8.93 37.44
CA LYS A 82 -21.19 9.27 37.23
C LYS A 82 -21.96 8.11 36.59
N GLU A 83 -21.40 7.48 35.55
CA GLU A 83 -21.99 6.29 34.92
C GLU A 83 -22.12 5.12 35.91
N LEU A 84 -21.06 4.83 36.68
CA LEU A 84 -21.11 3.78 37.70
C LEU A 84 -22.11 4.10 38.82
N GLN A 85 -22.32 5.36 39.18
CA GLN A 85 -23.35 5.75 40.14
C GLN A 85 -24.77 5.65 39.54
N ALA A 86 -24.97 6.10 38.30
CA ALA A 86 -26.25 5.96 37.61
C ALA A 86 -26.65 4.48 37.44
N LEU A 87 -25.70 3.61 37.08
CA LEU A 87 -25.92 2.16 37.00
C LEU A 87 -26.27 1.56 38.37
N ARG A 88 -25.59 1.97 39.46
CA ARG A 88 -25.94 1.56 40.83
C ARG A 88 -27.36 1.99 41.20
N GLU A 89 -27.73 3.23 40.91
CA GLU A 89 -29.07 3.75 41.17
C GLU A 89 -30.16 3.03 40.37
N VAL A 90 -29.91 2.67 39.10
CA VAL A 90 -30.83 1.84 38.31
C VAL A 90 -30.98 0.46 38.93
N LEU A 91 -29.88 -0.17 39.33
CA LEU A 91 -29.89 -1.51 39.95
C LEU A 91 -30.61 -1.51 41.32
N ILE A 92 -30.44 -0.45 42.12
CA ILE A 92 -31.18 -0.25 43.38
C ILE A 92 -32.68 -0.10 43.10
N ARG A 93 -33.08 0.77 42.16
CA ARG A 93 -34.51 0.95 41.80
C ARG A 93 -35.14 -0.33 41.23
N GLN A 94 -34.37 -1.14 40.49
CA GLN A 94 -34.81 -2.47 40.05
C GLN A 94 -35.02 -3.41 41.25
N HIS A 95 -34.06 -3.49 42.16
CA HIS A 95 -34.17 -4.33 43.36
C HIS A 95 -35.33 -3.90 44.27
N GLU A 96 -35.54 -2.60 44.48
CA GLU A 96 -36.70 -2.04 45.20
C GLU A 96 -38.02 -2.40 44.51
N GLN A 97 -38.08 -2.35 43.17
CA GLN A 97 -39.26 -2.74 42.41
C GLN A 97 -39.54 -4.25 42.51
N GLU A 98 -38.51 -5.09 42.51
CA GLU A 98 -38.62 -6.55 42.70
C GLU A 98 -39.00 -6.91 44.14
N ALA A 99 -38.45 -6.21 45.14
CA ALA A 99 -38.85 -6.33 46.54
C ALA A 99 -40.33 -5.94 46.74
N ALA A 100 -40.78 -4.84 46.14
CA ALA A 100 -42.18 -4.42 46.18
C ALA A 100 -43.12 -5.42 45.47
N ARG A 101 -42.71 -5.97 44.31
CA ARG A 101 -43.46 -7.02 43.60
C ARG A 101 -43.57 -8.30 44.44
N THR A 102 -42.46 -8.80 44.99
CA THR A 102 -42.43 -10.04 45.78
C THR A 102 -43.14 -9.88 47.12
N ALA A 103 -43.06 -8.72 47.77
CA ALA A 103 -43.87 -8.40 48.94
C ALA A 103 -45.38 -8.46 48.63
N LYS A 104 -45.81 -7.83 47.52
CA LYS A 104 -47.22 -7.84 47.10
C LYS A 104 -47.73 -9.24 46.72
N ILE A 105 -46.88 -10.09 46.13
CA ILE A 105 -47.21 -11.49 45.87
C ILE A 105 -47.41 -12.23 47.19
N LYS A 106 -46.46 -12.15 48.12
CA LYS A 106 -46.54 -12.82 49.43
C LYS A 106 -47.70 -12.31 50.29
N GLU A 107 -48.04 -11.04 50.22
CA GLU A 107 -49.22 -10.48 50.89
C GLU A 107 -50.53 -11.05 50.30
N GLY A 108 -50.61 -11.20 48.97
CA GLY A 108 -51.71 -11.89 48.31
C GLY A 108 -51.81 -13.38 48.69
N GLU A 109 -50.68 -14.09 48.74
CA GLU A 109 -50.59 -15.48 49.21
C GLU A 109 -51.05 -15.62 50.67
N LEU A 110 -50.60 -14.72 51.56
CA LEU A 110 -51.02 -14.69 52.96
C LEU A 110 -52.53 -14.44 53.09
N GLN A 111 -53.09 -13.49 52.35
CA GLN A 111 -54.55 -13.25 52.32
C GLN A 111 -55.31 -14.49 51.82
N ARG A 112 -54.81 -15.16 50.77
CA ARG A 112 -55.40 -16.38 50.20
C ARG A 112 -55.37 -17.55 51.18
N LEU A 113 -54.24 -17.77 51.84
CA LEU A 113 -54.06 -18.79 52.87
C LEU A 113 -54.93 -18.50 54.09
N GLN A 114 -55.00 -17.24 54.55
CA GLN A 114 -55.84 -16.82 55.68
C GLN A 114 -57.32 -17.08 55.40
N ALA A 115 -57.81 -16.74 54.21
CA ALA A 115 -59.19 -17.05 53.79
C ALA A 115 -59.45 -18.56 53.77
N THR A 116 -58.51 -19.35 53.24
CA THR A 116 -58.59 -20.81 53.24
C THR A 116 -58.63 -21.40 54.66
N LEU A 117 -57.83 -20.86 55.58
CA LEU A 117 -57.77 -21.26 56.99
C LEU A 117 -59.08 -20.99 57.74
N ASN A 118 -59.78 -19.89 57.41
CA ASN A 118 -61.09 -19.60 57.97
C ASN A 118 -62.14 -20.64 57.52
N VAL A 119 -62.21 -20.96 56.23
CA VAL A 119 -63.15 -21.98 55.72
C VAL A 119 -62.85 -23.39 56.27
N LEU A 120 -61.59 -23.68 56.61
CA LEU A 120 -61.24 -24.90 57.36
C LEU A 120 -61.74 -24.88 58.82
N ARG A 121 -61.69 -23.72 59.50
CA ARG A 121 -62.24 -23.55 60.87
C ARG A 121 -63.76 -23.71 60.91
N ASP A 122 -64.44 -23.31 59.84
CA ASP A 122 -65.89 -23.52 59.65
C ASP A 122 -66.26 -24.99 59.33
N GLY A 123 -65.31 -25.92 59.43
CA GLY A 123 -65.51 -27.37 59.22
C GLY A 123 -65.65 -27.81 57.76
N ALA A 124 -65.56 -26.90 56.80
CA ALA A 124 -65.89 -27.15 55.39
C ALA A 124 -64.71 -27.76 54.58
N ALA A 125 -64.00 -28.74 55.15
CA ALA A 125 -62.76 -29.30 54.60
C ALA A 125 -62.87 -29.82 53.15
N ASP A 126 -63.96 -30.51 52.80
CA ASP A 126 -64.16 -31.00 51.42
C ASP A 126 -64.40 -29.88 50.40
N LYS A 127 -64.97 -28.74 50.82
CA LYS A 127 -65.10 -27.56 49.96
C LYS A 127 -63.73 -26.95 49.69
N VAL A 128 -62.86 -26.86 50.70
CA VAL A 128 -61.47 -26.39 50.55
C VAL A 128 -60.66 -27.32 49.65
N LYS A 129 -60.74 -28.64 49.87
CA LYS A 129 -60.11 -29.65 49.01
C LYS A 129 -60.55 -29.54 47.55
N THR A 130 -61.85 -29.34 47.32
CA THR A 130 -62.41 -29.18 45.97
C THR A 130 -61.98 -27.86 45.33
N ALA A 131 -61.96 -26.76 46.08
CA ALA A 131 -61.51 -25.45 45.62
C ALA A 131 -60.03 -25.48 45.21
N LEU A 132 -59.14 -25.99 46.07
CA LEU A 132 -57.70 -26.10 45.78
C LEU A 132 -57.42 -26.98 44.55
N LEU A 133 -58.21 -28.05 44.33
CA LEU A 133 -58.09 -28.90 43.14
C LEU A 133 -58.62 -28.24 41.86
N ALA A 134 -59.58 -27.33 41.94
CA ALA A 134 -60.03 -26.53 40.81
C ALA A 134 -59.01 -25.42 40.49
N GLU A 135 -58.56 -24.72 41.53
CA GLU A 135 -57.59 -23.63 41.47
C GLU A 135 -56.25 -24.10 40.89
N ALA A 136 -55.69 -25.23 41.35
CA ALA A 136 -54.47 -25.81 40.78
C ALA A 136 -54.61 -26.22 39.29
N ARG A 137 -55.82 -26.60 38.84
CA ARG A 137 -56.10 -26.89 37.42
C ARG A 137 -56.16 -25.60 36.60
N ASP A 138 -56.72 -24.54 37.15
CA ASP A 138 -56.79 -23.23 36.49
C ASP A 138 -55.44 -22.51 36.48
N GLU A 139 -54.63 -22.66 37.54
CA GLU A 139 -53.25 -22.19 37.61
C GLU A 139 -52.40 -22.82 36.49
N ALA A 140 -52.48 -24.16 36.36
CA ALA A 140 -51.80 -24.89 35.29
C ALA A 140 -52.28 -24.46 33.90
N ARG A 141 -53.60 -24.23 33.71
CA ARG A 141 -54.14 -23.69 32.46
C ARG A 141 -53.58 -22.31 32.13
N ARG A 142 -53.61 -21.37 33.08
CA ARG A 142 -53.06 -20.01 32.92
C ARG A 142 -51.57 -20.03 32.61
N ALA A 143 -50.79 -20.91 33.26
CA ALA A 143 -49.38 -21.09 32.96
C ALA A 143 -49.15 -21.56 31.51
N PHE A 144 -49.83 -22.63 31.07
CA PHE A 144 -49.71 -23.12 29.69
C PHE A 144 -50.24 -22.13 28.64
N ASP A 145 -51.32 -21.40 28.92
CA ASP A 145 -51.84 -20.35 28.04
C ASP A 145 -50.86 -19.16 27.93
N GLY A 146 -50.25 -18.76 29.05
CA GLY A 146 -49.24 -17.68 29.11
C GLY A 146 -47.94 -18.05 28.41
N GLU A 147 -47.42 -19.27 28.61
CA GLU A 147 -46.26 -19.77 27.86
C GLU A 147 -46.57 -19.87 26.36
N ARG A 148 -47.76 -20.35 25.98
CA ARG A 148 -48.18 -20.37 24.57
C ARG A 148 -48.20 -18.96 23.98
N GLN A 149 -48.75 -17.97 24.68
CA GLN A 149 -48.78 -16.58 24.22
C GLN A 149 -47.37 -16.00 24.07
N ARG A 150 -46.49 -16.21 25.07
CA ARG A 150 -45.08 -15.79 25.00
C ARG A 150 -44.37 -16.40 23.79
N LEU A 151 -44.47 -17.72 23.60
CA LEU A 151 -43.84 -18.41 22.48
C LEU A 151 -44.44 -17.99 21.13
N GLN A 152 -45.74 -17.65 21.07
CA GLN A 152 -46.37 -17.08 19.88
C GLN A 152 -45.83 -15.68 19.56
N GLN A 153 -45.61 -14.83 20.55
CA GLN A 153 -44.98 -13.51 20.38
C GLN A 153 -43.50 -13.66 19.94
N GLU A 154 -42.73 -14.52 20.60
CA GLU A 154 -41.33 -14.81 20.26
C GLU A 154 -41.19 -15.32 18.81
N ILE A 155 -42.12 -16.17 18.36
CA ILE A 155 -42.19 -16.62 16.95
C ILE A 155 -42.52 -15.47 15.97
N LEU A 156 -43.25 -14.43 16.39
CA LEU A 156 -43.51 -13.25 15.55
C LEU A 156 -42.30 -12.31 15.51
N GLU A 157 -41.62 -12.09 16.63
CA GLU A 157 -40.39 -11.29 16.72
C GLU A 157 -39.23 -11.94 15.96
N LEU A 158 -39.10 -13.28 16.03
CA LEU A 158 -38.16 -14.05 15.20
C LEU A 158 -38.50 -13.97 13.71
N LYS A 159 -39.79 -13.93 13.32
CA LYS A 159 -40.17 -13.71 11.91
C LYS A 159 -39.85 -12.29 11.43
N ALA A 160 -40.07 -11.27 12.27
CA ALA A 160 -39.76 -9.87 11.96
C ALA A 160 -38.26 -9.65 11.77
N SER A 161 -37.44 -10.13 12.72
CA SER A 161 -35.98 -10.05 12.63
C SER A 161 -35.40 -10.88 11.48
N ARG A 162 -35.95 -12.07 11.18
CA ARG A 162 -35.57 -12.83 9.97
C ARG A 162 -35.84 -12.06 8.68
N LYS A 163 -37.00 -11.40 8.56
CA LYS A 163 -37.35 -10.56 7.40
C LYS A 163 -36.41 -9.35 7.28
N GLN A 164 -36.05 -8.72 8.40
CA GLN A 164 -35.09 -7.61 8.41
C GLN A 164 -33.69 -8.07 7.97
N ALA A 165 -33.26 -9.29 8.36
CA ALA A 165 -32.00 -9.89 7.91
C ALA A 165 -32.04 -10.26 6.40
N GLU A 166 -33.15 -10.77 5.89
CA GLU A 166 -33.37 -11.04 4.46
C GLU A 166 -33.29 -9.75 3.62
N GLU A 167 -33.90 -8.65 4.10
CA GLU A 167 -33.84 -7.34 3.46
C GLU A 167 -32.43 -6.74 3.50
N ALA A 168 -31.71 -6.85 4.62
CA ALA A 168 -30.32 -6.42 4.74
C ALA A 168 -29.39 -7.21 3.80
N LEU A 169 -29.57 -8.53 3.69
CA LEU A 169 -28.81 -9.38 2.76
C LEU A 169 -29.09 -9.00 1.31
N SER A 170 -30.36 -8.79 0.93
CA SER A 170 -30.75 -8.35 -0.41
C SER A 170 -30.08 -7.02 -0.79
N ASN A 171 -30.09 -6.04 0.11
CA ASN A 171 -29.43 -4.75 -0.08
C ASN A 171 -27.90 -4.91 -0.23
N CYS A 172 -27.27 -5.78 0.56
CA CYS A 172 -25.84 -6.09 0.46
C CYS A 172 -25.48 -6.71 -0.90
N MET A 173 -26.23 -7.75 -1.33
CA MET A 173 -26.04 -8.40 -2.64
C MET A 173 -26.21 -7.43 -3.81
N GLN A 174 -27.17 -6.50 -3.74
CA GLN A 174 -27.36 -5.48 -4.77
C GLN A 174 -26.23 -4.44 -4.77
N ALA A 175 -25.69 -4.06 -3.61
CA ALA A 175 -24.54 -3.16 -3.50
C ALA A 175 -23.24 -3.81 -4.02
N ASP A 176 -23.02 -5.10 -3.78
CA ASP A 176 -21.87 -5.81 -4.34
C ASP A 176 -22.01 -6.03 -5.85
N LYS A 177 -23.24 -6.20 -6.34
CA LYS A 177 -23.54 -6.23 -7.78
C LYS A 177 -23.27 -4.89 -8.48
N THR A 178 -23.50 -3.75 -7.82
CA THR A 178 -23.09 -2.44 -8.38
C THR A 178 -21.58 -2.26 -8.32
N LYS A 179 -20.91 -2.52 -7.19
CA LYS A 179 -19.43 -2.49 -7.09
C LYS A 179 -18.76 -3.36 -8.18
N ALA A 180 -19.30 -4.55 -8.44
CA ALA A 180 -18.81 -5.45 -9.47
C ALA A 180 -19.08 -4.97 -10.92
N ALA A 181 -20.01 -4.03 -11.13
CA ALA A 181 -20.16 -3.31 -12.39
C ALA A 181 -19.19 -2.12 -12.48
N ASP A 182 -19.07 -1.35 -11.40
CA ASP A 182 -18.18 -0.18 -11.30
C ASP A 182 -16.71 -0.56 -11.50
N LEU A 183 -16.26 -1.66 -10.88
CA LEU A 183 -14.91 -2.23 -11.09
C LEU A 183 -14.66 -2.64 -12.55
N ARG A 184 -15.67 -3.14 -13.27
CA ARG A 184 -15.55 -3.47 -14.70
C ARG A 184 -15.49 -2.22 -15.57
N ALA A 185 -16.25 -1.18 -15.22
CA ALA A 185 -16.21 0.11 -15.90
C ALA A 185 -14.86 0.82 -15.69
N ALA A 186 -14.34 0.82 -14.46
CA ALA A 186 -13.01 1.33 -14.13
C ALA A 186 -11.90 0.55 -14.86
N TYR A 187 -11.96 -0.79 -14.86
CA TYR A 187 -11.01 -1.62 -15.63
C TYR A 187 -11.04 -1.28 -17.13
N GLN A 188 -12.23 -1.10 -17.72
CA GLN A 188 -12.36 -0.70 -19.12
C GLN A 188 -11.78 0.69 -19.38
N ALA A 189 -12.08 1.68 -18.53
CA ALA A 189 -11.53 3.03 -18.63
C ALA A 189 -9.98 3.04 -18.52
N HIS A 190 -9.40 2.24 -17.60
CA HIS A 190 -7.96 2.07 -17.51
C HIS A 190 -7.35 1.38 -18.73
N GLN A 191 -8.04 0.40 -19.32
CA GLN A 191 -7.61 -0.19 -20.60
C GLN A 191 -7.59 0.86 -21.72
N ASP A 192 -8.66 1.64 -21.87
CA ASP A 192 -8.77 2.66 -22.92
C ASP A 192 -7.74 3.78 -22.75
N GLU A 193 -7.43 4.15 -21.50
CA GLU A 193 -6.39 5.12 -21.15
C GLU A 193 -4.97 4.59 -21.42
N VAL A 194 -4.66 3.33 -21.08
CA VAL A 194 -3.38 2.70 -21.46
C VAL A 194 -3.23 2.65 -22.99
N HIS A 195 -4.33 2.39 -23.73
CA HIS A 195 -4.32 2.49 -25.18
C HIS A 195 -4.19 3.94 -25.69
N ARG A 196 -4.66 4.96 -24.94
CA ARG A 196 -4.45 6.40 -25.26
C ARG A 196 -2.98 6.79 -25.08
N ILE A 197 -2.41 6.54 -23.89
CA ILE A 197 -1.01 6.83 -23.55
C ILE A 197 -0.07 6.16 -24.54
N LYS A 198 -0.27 4.88 -24.86
CA LYS A 198 0.56 4.19 -25.87
C LYS A 198 0.53 4.88 -27.24
N ARG A 199 -0.65 5.32 -27.70
CA ARG A 199 -0.81 6.09 -28.96
C ARG A 199 -0.23 7.51 -28.88
N GLU A 200 0.08 8.02 -27.70
CA GLU A 200 0.75 9.31 -27.48
C GLU A 200 2.27 9.14 -27.51
N CYS A 201 2.80 8.22 -26.71
CA CYS A 201 4.22 7.86 -26.76
C CYS A 201 4.66 7.45 -28.18
N GLU A 202 3.85 6.67 -28.90
CA GLU A 202 4.14 6.32 -30.30
C GLU A 202 4.12 7.51 -31.27
N ARG A 203 3.39 8.59 -30.97
CA ARG A 203 3.41 9.83 -31.77
C ARG A 203 4.62 10.68 -31.44
N ASP A 204 4.92 10.86 -30.16
CA ASP A 204 6.04 11.69 -29.73
C ASP A 204 7.40 11.05 -30.04
N ILE A 205 7.53 9.73 -29.99
CA ILE A 205 8.71 9.01 -30.51
C ILE A 205 8.91 9.32 -32.00
N ARG A 206 7.85 9.35 -32.83
CA ARG A 206 7.96 9.67 -34.26
C ARG A 206 8.40 11.12 -34.47
N ARG A 207 7.78 12.08 -33.76
CA ARG A 207 8.20 13.50 -33.76
C ARG A 207 9.68 13.64 -33.40
N LEU A 208 10.11 13.06 -32.29
CA LEU A 208 11.49 13.18 -31.81
C LEU A 208 12.48 12.54 -32.79
N MET A 209 12.15 11.40 -33.40
CA MET A 209 12.97 10.79 -34.45
C MET A 209 13.12 11.68 -35.68
N ASP A 210 12.05 12.38 -36.10
CA ASP A 210 12.11 13.31 -37.23
C ASP A 210 12.81 14.63 -36.90
N GLU A 211 12.75 15.09 -35.64
CA GLU A 211 13.58 16.19 -35.13
C GLU A 211 15.07 15.83 -35.07
N ILE A 212 15.42 14.62 -34.65
CA ILE A 212 16.81 14.11 -34.64
C ILE A 212 17.32 14.09 -36.08
N ARG A 213 16.59 13.46 -37.02
CA ARG A 213 16.89 13.50 -38.47
C ARG A 213 16.98 14.92 -39.03
N GLY A 214 16.27 15.89 -38.44
CA GLY A 214 16.41 17.32 -38.75
C GLY A 214 17.76 17.87 -38.32
N LYS A 215 18.12 17.65 -37.05
CA LYS A 215 19.39 18.08 -36.44
C LYS A 215 20.60 17.42 -37.11
N ASP A 216 20.54 16.13 -37.42
CA ASP A 216 21.60 15.40 -38.14
C ASP A 216 21.92 16.04 -39.51
N ARG A 217 20.90 16.47 -40.24
CA ARG A 217 21.07 17.17 -41.53
C ARG A 217 21.68 18.56 -41.38
N VAL A 218 21.44 19.25 -40.25
CA VAL A 218 22.10 20.54 -39.93
C VAL A 218 23.55 20.31 -39.52
N ILE A 219 23.84 19.28 -38.73
CA ILE A 219 25.21 18.89 -38.34
C ILE A 219 26.04 18.58 -39.59
N LEU A 220 25.55 17.73 -40.49
CA LEU A 220 26.22 17.39 -41.76
C LEU A 220 26.47 18.62 -42.66
N ALA A 221 25.62 19.65 -42.60
CA ALA A 221 25.85 20.90 -43.30
C ALA A 221 26.97 21.72 -42.66
N LEU A 222 26.94 21.88 -41.33
CA LEU A 222 27.96 22.61 -40.56
C LEU A 222 29.34 21.92 -40.63
N GLU A 223 29.41 20.59 -40.61
CA GLU A 223 30.65 19.83 -40.80
C GLU A 223 31.26 20.09 -42.18
N LYS A 224 30.43 20.18 -43.22
CA LYS A 224 30.86 20.49 -44.59
C LYS A 224 31.35 21.93 -44.71
N GLU A 225 30.66 22.89 -44.10
CA GLU A 225 31.07 24.30 -44.06
C GLU A 225 32.38 24.49 -43.29
N LEU A 226 32.53 23.83 -42.14
CA LEU A 226 33.75 23.82 -41.34
C LEU A 226 34.94 23.20 -42.10
N GLY A 227 34.70 22.14 -42.86
CA GLY A 227 35.71 21.53 -43.75
C GLY A 227 36.17 22.49 -44.85
N VAL A 228 35.23 23.24 -45.47
CA VAL A 228 35.57 24.29 -46.46
C VAL A 228 36.36 25.43 -45.81
N GLN A 229 35.94 25.91 -44.64
CA GLN A 229 36.67 26.94 -43.89
C GLN A 229 38.08 26.49 -43.50
N THR A 230 38.24 25.25 -43.06
CA THR A 230 39.56 24.69 -42.69
C THR A 230 40.49 24.62 -43.91
N GLY A 231 39.98 24.20 -45.07
CA GLY A 231 40.74 24.22 -46.33
C GLY A 231 41.12 25.64 -46.78
N GLN A 232 40.25 26.63 -46.58
CA GLN A 232 40.56 28.04 -46.83
C GLN A 232 41.65 28.56 -45.89
N THR A 233 41.56 28.25 -44.59
CA THR A 233 42.59 28.61 -43.59
C THR A 233 43.94 27.97 -43.90
N GLN A 234 43.97 26.69 -44.29
CA GLN A 234 45.21 26.03 -44.73
C GLN A 234 45.83 26.70 -45.95
N LYS A 235 45.03 27.10 -46.94
CA LYS A 235 45.52 27.84 -48.11
C LYS A 235 46.11 29.20 -47.73
N LEU A 236 45.47 29.92 -46.80
CA LEU A 236 45.98 31.20 -46.28
C LEU A 236 47.27 31.04 -45.48
N LEU A 237 47.42 29.95 -44.71
CA LEU A 237 48.67 29.62 -44.00
C LEU A 237 49.82 29.37 -44.97
N LEU A 238 49.61 28.55 -46.01
CA LEU A 238 50.62 28.31 -47.05
C LEU A 238 50.99 29.60 -47.81
N GLN A 239 50.04 30.50 -48.05
CA GLN A 239 50.31 31.82 -48.63
C GLN A 239 51.10 32.73 -47.68
N LYS A 240 50.84 32.68 -46.37
CA LYS A 240 51.63 33.38 -45.35
C LYS A 240 53.05 32.84 -45.28
N GLU A 241 53.23 31.52 -45.27
CA GLU A 241 54.55 30.87 -45.23
C GLU A 241 55.39 31.24 -46.46
N ALA A 242 54.82 31.22 -47.66
CA ALA A 242 55.50 31.67 -48.88
C ALA A 242 55.83 33.18 -48.87
N LEU A 243 55.02 34.02 -48.21
CA LEU A 243 55.34 35.44 -48.00
C LEU A 243 56.45 35.64 -46.96
N ASP A 244 56.44 34.87 -45.86
CA ASP A 244 57.51 34.90 -44.86
C ASP A 244 58.86 34.47 -45.47
N GLU A 245 58.87 33.46 -46.34
CA GLU A 245 60.07 33.04 -47.11
C GLU A 245 60.60 34.17 -48.01
N GLN A 246 59.73 34.86 -48.75
CA GLN A 246 60.12 36.03 -49.55
C GLN A 246 60.68 37.16 -48.67
N LEU A 247 60.09 37.36 -47.48
CA LEU A 247 60.52 38.37 -46.51
C LEU A 247 61.89 38.03 -45.88
N VAL A 248 62.22 36.74 -45.74
CA VAL A 248 63.58 36.28 -45.40
C VAL A 248 64.56 36.58 -46.55
N GLN A 249 64.22 36.23 -47.79
CA GLN A 249 65.07 36.47 -48.96
C GLN A 249 65.41 37.97 -49.15
N VAL A 250 64.44 38.87 -48.93
CA VAL A 250 64.69 40.33 -48.93
C VAL A 250 65.66 40.73 -47.81
N LYS A 251 65.43 40.24 -46.57
CA LYS A 251 66.31 40.50 -45.42
C LYS A 251 67.71 39.88 -45.56
N GLU A 252 67.91 38.92 -46.44
CA GLU A 252 69.21 38.36 -46.79
C GLU A 252 69.91 39.20 -47.87
N ALA A 253 69.17 39.66 -48.90
CA ALA A 253 69.70 40.60 -49.89
C ALA A 253 70.15 41.94 -49.28
N GLU A 254 69.45 42.42 -48.25
CA GLU A 254 69.81 43.61 -47.47
C GLU A 254 71.16 43.48 -46.73
N ARG A 255 71.62 42.27 -46.38
CA ARG A 255 72.88 42.07 -45.63
C ARG A 255 74.15 42.29 -46.46
N TYR A 256 74.06 42.38 -47.78
CA TYR A 256 75.22 42.44 -48.67
C TYR A 256 75.63 43.85 -49.13
N HIS A 257 74.92 44.92 -48.71
CA HIS A 257 75.13 46.27 -49.26
C HIS A 257 75.34 47.36 -48.17
N SER A 258 76.59 47.55 -47.75
CA SER A 258 76.98 48.54 -46.73
C SER A 258 77.54 49.86 -47.31
N SER A 259 76.66 50.87 -47.50
CA SER A 259 76.83 52.35 -47.36
C SER A 259 78.13 53.08 -47.82
N PRO A 260 78.06 54.35 -48.32
CA PRO A 260 77.83 55.47 -47.38
C PRO A 260 77.14 56.78 -47.89
N LYS A 261 76.19 57.27 -47.06
CA LYS A 261 75.94 58.69 -46.66
C LYS A 261 75.56 59.79 -47.69
N ARG A 262 74.40 60.45 -47.45
CA ARG A 262 74.34 61.92 -47.18
C ARG A 262 73.10 62.39 -46.38
N GLU A 263 73.37 63.27 -45.40
CA GLU A 263 72.54 64.19 -44.58
C GLU A 263 70.97 64.26 -44.63
N LEU A 264 70.33 63.86 -43.50
CA LEU A 264 69.29 64.49 -42.61
C LEU A 264 68.62 65.87 -42.98
N PRO A 265 67.51 66.30 -42.31
CA PRO A 265 66.24 65.65 -41.85
C PRO A 265 65.00 66.62 -42.09
N PRO A 266 63.87 66.69 -41.32
CA PRO A 266 63.13 65.72 -40.47
C PRO A 266 61.60 65.60 -40.74
N GLY A 267 60.99 64.45 -40.39
CA GLY A 267 59.70 64.40 -39.66
C GLY A 267 58.34 64.22 -40.39
N ILE A 268 57.49 63.38 -39.77
CA ILE A 268 56.01 63.40 -39.74
C ILE A 268 55.23 63.15 -41.05
N GLY A 269 54.25 62.24 -41.02
CA GLY A 269 53.01 62.39 -41.82
C GLY A 269 52.49 61.16 -42.57
N ASP A 270 51.38 60.63 -42.08
CA ASP A 270 50.21 60.05 -42.76
C ASP A 270 50.31 59.26 -44.07
N MET A 271 49.78 58.03 -43.96
CA MET A 271 49.30 57.19 -45.05
C MET A 271 48.16 57.85 -45.84
N ALA A 272 48.45 58.35 -47.04
CA ALA A 272 47.47 58.72 -48.06
C ALA A 272 48.04 58.48 -49.48
N GLU A 273 47.18 58.65 -50.50
CA GLU A 273 47.56 58.82 -51.92
C GLU A 273 48.24 57.63 -52.67
N LEU A 274 47.93 56.37 -52.33
CA LEU A 274 48.10 55.25 -53.28
C LEU A 274 46.84 54.39 -53.54
N MET A 275 45.66 54.93 -53.25
CA MET A 275 44.39 54.51 -53.87
C MET A 275 43.53 55.74 -54.18
N GLY A 276 43.88 56.43 -55.26
CA GLY A 276 43.12 57.55 -55.82
C GLY A 276 41.97 57.06 -56.71
N VAL A 277 40.76 57.04 -56.14
CA VAL A 277 39.42 57.05 -56.76
C VAL A 277 39.36 56.97 -58.31
N GLN A 278 38.64 55.96 -58.81
CA GLN A 278 37.82 56.13 -60.02
C GLN A 278 36.41 55.58 -59.78
N ASP A 279 35.49 56.48 -59.43
CA ASP A 279 34.07 56.17 -59.27
C ASP A 279 33.47 55.63 -60.58
N GLN A 280 32.65 54.59 -60.45
CA GLN A 280 31.54 54.36 -61.38
C GLN A 280 30.25 54.65 -60.63
N HIS A 281 29.56 55.72 -61.05
CA HIS A 281 28.33 56.19 -60.43
C HIS A 281 27.27 55.08 -60.34
N MET A 282 26.97 54.64 -59.12
CA MET A 282 25.62 54.18 -58.81
C MET A 282 24.69 55.39 -58.96
N ASP A 283 23.66 55.29 -59.81
CA ASP A 283 22.72 56.40 -60.05
C ASP A 283 22.12 56.87 -58.71
N GLU A 284 21.97 58.17 -58.50
CA GLU A 284 21.43 58.71 -57.23
C GLU A 284 20.06 58.11 -56.91
N ARG A 285 19.29 57.75 -57.94
CA ARG A 285 18.00 57.07 -57.82
C ARG A 285 18.13 55.67 -57.23
N ASP A 286 19.19 54.95 -57.54
CA ASP A 286 19.46 53.63 -56.96
C ASP A 286 20.04 53.72 -55.55
N VAL A 287 20.92 54.70 -55.27
CA VAL A 287 21.33 55.00 -53.89
C VAL A 287 20.12 55.36 -53.03
N ARG A 288 19.20 56.20 -53.53
CA ARG A 288 17.93 56.52 -52.85
C ARG A 288 17.00 55.30 -52.73
N ARG A 289 16.93 54.40 -53.72
CA ARG A 289 16.19 53.12 -53.61
C ARG A 289 16.78 52.22 -52.53
N PHE A 290 18.10 52.07 -52.45
CA PHE A 290 18.75 51.27 -51.40
C PHE A 290 18.55 51.89 -50.03
N GLN A 291 18.68 53.22 -49.88
CA GLN A 291 18.37 53.92 -48.63
C GLN A 291 16.88 53.75 -48.23
N LEU A 292 15.95 53.87 -49.17
CA LEU A 292 14.52 53.60 -48.93
C LEU A 292 14.28 52.13 -48.56
N LYS A 293 14.96 51.18 -49.20
CA LYS A 293 14.82 49.74 -48.88
C LYS A 293 15.41 49.41 -47.51
N ILE A 294 16.52 50.02 -47.13
CA ILE A 294 17.09 49.93 -45.78
C ILE A 294 16.15 50.57 -44.76
N ALA A 295 15.54 51.72 -45.05
CA ALA A 295 14.54 52.36 -44.16
C ALA A 295 13.26 51.51 -44.02
N GLU A 296 12.80 50.88 -45.10
CA GLU A 296 11.65 49.98 -45.13
C GLU A 296 11.94 48.68 -44.36
N LEU A 297 13.10 48.05 -44.59
CA LEU A 297 13.57 46.91 -43.81
C LEU A 297 13.72 47.27 -42.33
N ASN A 298 14.30 48.43 -42.00
CA ASN A 298 14.38 48.93 -40.63
C ASN A 298 13.01 49.33 -40.04
N SER A 299 11.95 49.48 -40.85
CA SER A 299 10.57 49.59 -40.36
C SER A 299 9.95 48.22 -40.10
N VAL A 300 10.26 47.22 -40.94
CA VAL A 300 9.84 45.83 -40.73
C VAL A 300 10.53 45.21 -39.52
N ILE A 301 11.84 45.43 -39.36
CA ILE A 301 12.62 45.00 -38.19
C ILE A 301 12.00 45.59 -36.91
N ARG A 302 11.79 46.91 -36.84
CA ARG A 302 11.13 47.53 -35.68
C ARG A 302 9.72 46.99 -35.42
N LYS A 303 8.90 46.76 -36.46
CA LYS A 303 7.58 46.10 -36.29
C LYS A 303 7.67 44.65 -35.81
N LEU A 304 8.75 43.93 -36.13
CA LEU A 304 9.01 42.57 -35.64
C LEU A 304 9.61 42.58 -34.23
N GLU A 305 10.39 43.61 -33.87
CA GLU A 305 10.84 43.90 -32.51
C GLU A 305 9.65 44.26 -31.62
N ASP A 306 8.79 45.19 -32.04
CA ASP A 306 7.51 45.54 -31.40
C ASP A 306 6.57 44.32 -31.29
N ARG A 307 6.54 43.45 -32.30
CA ARG A 307 5.76 42.21 -32.24
C ARG A 307 6.41 41.19 -31.31
N ASN A 308 7.73 41.14 -31.19
CA ASN A 308 8.46 40.28 -30.26
C ASN A 308 8.41 40.78 -28.82
N THR A 309 8.38 42.09 -28.56
CA THR A 309 8.11 42.63 -27.22
C THR A 309 6.67 42.31 -26.84
N LEU A 310 5.69 42.59 -27.71
CA LEU A 310 4.30 42.18 -27.46
C LEU A 310 4.13 40.66 -27.31
N LEU A 311 4.84 39.82 -28.04
CA LEU A 311 4.80 38.36 -27.85
C LEU A 311 5.57 37.90 -26.61
N ALA A 312 6.64 38.59 -26.21
CA ALA A 312 7.32 38.36 -24.95
C ALA A 312 6.46 38.79 -23.76
N ASP A 313 5.70 39.87 -23.91
CA ASP A 313 4.75 40.39 -22.92
C ASP A 313 3.49 39.53 -22.88
N GLU A 314 2.90 39.10 -24.00
CA GLU A 314 1.87 38.05 -24.05
C GLU A 314 2.38 36.75 -23.39
N ARG A 315 3.63 36.35 -23.63
CA ARG A 315 4.27 35.19 -22.97
C ARG A 315 4.52 35.44 -21.48
N ASN A 316 4.83 36.67 -21.07
CA ASN A 316 5.07 37.03 -19.68
C ASN A 316 3.73 37.13 -18.93
N GLU A 317 2.68 37.69 -19.52
CA GLU A 317 1.27 37.63 -19.10
C GLU A 317 0.81 36.17 -18.96
N LEU A 318 1.13 35.29 -19.90
CA LEU A 318 0.86 33.85 -19.81
C LEU A 318 1.78 33.09 -18.83
N VAL A 319 2.78 33.76 -18.24
CA VAL A 319 3.59 33.29 -17.10
C VAL A 319 3.22 34.00 -15.79
N ILE A 320 2.59 35.18 -15.88
CA ILE A 320 2.08 35.99 -14.77
C ILE A 320 0.70 35.51 -14.38
N SER A 321 -0.21 35.22 -15.31
CA SER A 321 -1.52 34.62 -15.06
C SER A 321 -1.44 33.34 -14.21
N PRO A 322 -0.61 32.31 -14.53
CA PRO A 322 -0.40 31.19 -13.61
C PRO A 322 0.31 31.61 -12.30
N ARG A 323 1.18 32.63 -12.33
CA ARG A 323 1.81 33.22 -11.11
C ARG A 323 0.91 34.19 -10.34
N GLU A 324 -0.31 34.46 -10.79
CA GLU A 324 -1.32 35.28 -10.11
C GLU A 324 -2.44 34.38 -9.58
N THR A 325 -2.78 33.31 -10.29
CA THR A 325 -3.50 32.18 -9.68
C THR A 325 -2.66 31.51 -8.59
N ASP A 326 -1.36 31.32 -8.79
CA ASP A 326 -0.43 30.94 -7.72
C ASP A 326 -0.09 32.13 -6.81
N GLY A 327 -0.16 33.37 -7.28
CA GLY A 327 0.21 34.58 -6.54
C GLY A 327 -0.77 34.90 -5.41
N ALA A 328 -2.07 34.78 -5.69
CA ALA A 328 -3.13 34.78 -4.69
C ALA A 328 -2.96 33.64 -3.66
N LEU A 329 -2.26 32.55 -4.02
CA LEU A 329 -1.94 31.42 -3.14
C LEU A 329 -0.55 31.53 -2.47
N GLN A 330 0.30 32.46 -2.90
CA GLN A 330 1.70 32.61 -2.44
C GLN A 330 2.00 33.94 -1.73
N GLY A 331 1.02 34.84 -1.66
CA GLY A 331 1.12 36.12 -0.94
C GLY A 331 1.37 36.02 0.57
N THR A 332 1.04 34.91 1.24
CA THR A 332 1.21 34.75 2.71
C THR A 332 1.58 33.33 3.19
N ARG A 333 2.78 32.82 2.85
CA ARG A 333 3.53 31.93 3.79
C ARG A 333 4.99 31.65 3.43
N LYS A 334 5.90 32.01 4.36
CA LYS A 334 7.08 31.18 4.67
C LYS A 334 6.61 29.95 5.49
N PRO A 335 7.30 28.80 5.41
CA PRO A 335 6.63 27.51 5.55
C PRO A 335 6.25 27.15 7.00
N PRO A 336 4.99 26.75 7.26
CA PRO A 336 4.70 25.89 8.40
C PRO A 336 5.30 24.50 8.12
N ARG A 337 6.00 23.93 9.09
CA ARG A 337 6.39 22.51 9.03
C ARG A 337 5.14 21.64 9.16
N GLY A 338 4.95 20.73 8.21
CA GLY A 338 3.98 19.64 8.32
C GLY A 338 2.59 19.93 7.75
N ARG A 339 2.36 19.39 6.54
CA ARG A 339 1.13 18.68 6.10
C ARG A 339 1.37 18.17 4.67
N LYS A 340 2.22 17.14 4.55
CA LYS A 340 2.23 16.29 3.35
C LYS A 340 0.91 15.50 3.36
N THR A 341 0.22 15.35 2.23
CA THR A 341 -0.98 14.51 2.24
C THR A 341 -0.58 13.05 2.48
N ARG A 342 -1.50 12.25 3.05
CA ARG A 342 -1.23 10.85 3.42
C ARG A 342 -0.82 10.04 2.19
N LEU A 343 -1.44 10.34 1.04
CA LEU A 343 -1.14 9.76 -0.27
C LEU A 343 0.25 10.14 -0.79
N GLU A 344 0.60 11.43 -0.86
CA GLU A 344 1.96 11.87 -1.27
C GLU A 344 3.07 11.31 -0.36
N LEU A 345 2.77 11.10 0.92
CA LEU A 345 3.74 10.51 1.85
C LEU A 345 3.93 9.01 1.60
N ILE A 346 2.84 8.28 1.34
CA ILE A 346 2.87 6.86 0.96
C ILE A 346 3.57 6.68 -0.39
N GLU A 347 3.24 7.48 -1.40
CA GLU A 347 3.87 7.42 -2.73
C GLU A 347 5.37 7.74 -2.67
N PHE A 348 5.79 8.72 -1.85
CA PHE A 348 7.21 9.03 -1.63
C PHE A 348 7.96 7.94 -0.84
N ILE A 349 7.28 7.21 0.05
CA ILE A 349 7.89 6.10 0.82
C ILE A 349 7.99 4.86 -0.07
N LEU A 350 6.89 4.40 -0.66
CA LEU A 350 6.86 3.26 -1.59
C LEU A 350 7.77 3.47 -2.80
N GLY A 351 7.84 4.70 -3.33
CA GLY A 351 8.77 5.08 -4.39
C GLY A 351 10.25 4.93 -3.97
N LYS A 352 10.59 5.24 -2.70
CA LYS A 352 11.95 5.04 -2.19
C LYS A 352 12.26 3.61 -1.77
N GLU A 353 11.28 2.87 -1.29
CA GLU A 353 11.44 1.45 -0.94
C GLU A 353 11.56 0.57 -2.19
N SER A 354 10.78 0.85 -3.24
CA SER A 354 10.95 0.24 -4.57
C SER A 354 12.30 0.61 -5.21
N GLU A 355 12.71 1.89 -5.20
CA GLU A 355 14.06 2.27 -5.65
C GLU A 355 15.18 1.57 -4.85
N GLN A 356 15.04 1.44 -3.52
CA GLN A 356 16.08 0.83 -2.68
C GLN A 356 16.14 -0.69 -2.85
N THR A 357 15.01 -1.37 -3.00
CA THR A 357 14.97 -2.81 -3.29
C THR A 357 15.48 -3.12 -4.69
N VAL A 358 15.10 -2.34 -5.72
CA VAL A 358 15.70 -2.45 -7.07
C VAL A 358 17.22 -2.25 -7.01
N ARG A 359 17.70 -1.15 -6.41
CA ARG A 359 19.14 -0.91 -6.24
C ARG A 359 19.84 -1.96 -5.37
N SER A 360 19.13 -2.70 -4.52
CA SER A 360 19.68 -3.82 -3.75
C SER A 360 19.81 -5.06 -4.62
N LEU A 361 18.77 -5.41 -5.37
CA LEU A 361 18.76 -6.51 -6.34
C LEU A 361 19.81 -6.31 -7.44
N GLU A 362 19.96 -5.10 -7.98
CA GLU A 362 21.01 -4.74 -8.94
C GLU A 362 22.42 -4.95 -8.36
N ARG A 363 22.64 -4.57 -7.10
CA ARG A 363 23.91 -4.80 -6.40
C ARG A 363 24.17 -6.29 -6.15
N MET A 364 23.16 -7.06 -5.75
CA MET A 364 23.30 -8.52 -5.59
C MET A 364 23.53 -9.23 -6.93
N PHE A 365 22.83 -8.84 -7.99
CA PHE A 365 23.01 -9.39 -9.33
C PHE A 365 24.41 -9.09 -9.87
N THR A 366 24.90 -7.87 -9.65
CA THR A 366 26.29 -7.48 -9.98
C THR A 366 27.31 -8.27 -9.15
N ALA A 367 27.07 -8.50 -7.86
CA ALA A 367 27.94 -9.29 -7.00
C ALA A 367 27.97 -10.79 -7.39
N VAL A 368 26.84 -11.36 -7.80
CA VAL A 368 26.78 -12.74 -8.33
C VAL A 368 27.54 -12.83 -9.66
N LEU A 369 27.45 -11.81 -10.53
CA LEU A 369 28.22 -11.75 -11.79
C LEU A 369 29.73 -11.58 -11.57
N THR A 370 30.18 -10.79 -10.60
CA THR A 370 31.62 -10.67 -10.29
C THR A 370 32.16 -11.95 -9.64
N LEU A 371 31.41 -12.59 -8.75
CA LEU A 371 31.76 -13.91 -8.19
C LEU A 371 31.78 -15.02 -9.25
N ALA A 372 30.93 -14.94 -10.28
CA ALA A 372 30.94 -15.87 -11.40
C ALA A 372 32.07 -15.64 -12.43
N THR A 373 32.78 -14.50 -12.37
CA THR A 373 33.83 -14.13 -13.35
C THR A 373 35.25 -14.07 -12.76
N GLN A 374 35.41 -14.06 -11.43
CA GLN A 374 36.74 -14.06 -10.81
C GLN A 374 37.33 -15.47 -10.69
N SER A 375 38.19 -15.83 -11.64
CA SER A 375 39.21 -16.87 -11.47
C SER A 375 40.54 -16.44 -12.10
N ASP A 376 41.64 -16.87 -11.48
CA ASP A 376 43.06 -16.55 -11.74
C ASP A 376 43.54 -15.10 -11.59
N PRO A 377 44.57 -14.92 -10.74
CA PRO A 377 45.81 -14.34 -11.24
C PRO A 377 47.03 -15.26 -11.04
N LYS A 378 47.53 -15.81 -12.16
CA LYS A 378 48.94 -16.19 -12.43
C LYS A 378 49.72 -16.97 -11.34
N ARG A 379 50.00 -18.26 -11.59
CA ARG A 379 51.28 -18.87 -11.15
C ARG A 379 51.91 -19.75 -12.24
N ASN A 380 53.21 -20.02 -12.09
CA ASN A 380 54.08 -20.48 -13.17
C ASN A 380 54.06 -22.01 -13.36
N LYS A 381 54.10 -22.42 -14.64
CA LYS A 381 54.65 -23.64 -15.27
C LYS A 381 54.98 -24.89 -14.43
N ASN A 382 54.62 -26.02 -15.06
CA ASN A 382 55.16 -27.39 -14.96
C ASN A 382 54.58 -28.34 -13.89
N PRO A 383 54.55 -29.68 -14.16
CA PRO A 383 53.35 -30.48 -13.85
C PRO A 383 53.63 -31.80 -13.08
N VAL A 384 52.65 -32.73 -13.15
CA VAL A 384 52.59 -34.12 -12.64
C VAL A 384 51.96 -34.28 -11.25
N VAL A 385 50.69 -34.76 -11.24
CA VAL A 385 50.22 -36.04 -10.64
C VAL A 385 48.73 -36.24 -11.04
N GLN A 386 48.29 -37.48 -11.22
CA GLN A 386 47.01 -37.84 -11.85
C GLN A 386 45.81 -37.97 -10.87
N HIS A 387 45.21 -36.86 -10.42
CA HIS A 387 43.99 -36.89 -9.57
C HIS A 387 42.87 -35.89 -9.95
N SER A 388 42.57 -35.72 -11.24
CA SER A 388 41.57 -34.73 -11.73
C SER A 388 40.17 -35.28 -12.07
N SER A 389 40.02 -36.57 -12.36
CA SER A 389 38.82 -37.11 -13.05
C SER A 389 37.54 -37.23 -12.19
N ILE A 390 37.65 -37.29 -10.85
CA ILE A 390 36.48 -37.36 -9.96
C ILE A 390 35.85 -35.97 -9.78
N GLY A 391 36.66 -34.96 -9.47
CA GLY A 391 36.19 -33.58 -9.30
C GLY A 391 35.56 -32.99 -10.57
N GLU A 392 36.03 -33.39 -11.75
CA GLU A 392 35.38 -33.05 -13.02
C GLU A 392 34.02 -33.73 -13.18
N ARG A 393 33.90 -35.03 -12.87
CA ARG A 393 32.60 -35.74 -12.91
C ARG A 393 31.61 -35.21 -11.87
N GLU A 394 32.07 -34.61 -10.77
CA GLU A 394 31.18 -33.97 -9.79
C GLU A 394 30.78 -32.56 -10.18
N ARG A 395 31.70 -31.77 -10.75
CA ARG A 395 31.36 -30.50 -11.40
C ARG A 395 30.42 -30.72 -12.58
N GLU A 396 30.57 -31.79 -13.35
CA GLU A 396 29.66 -32.12 -14.45
C GLU A 396 28.28 -32.58 -13.97
N ARG A 397 28.21 -33.39 -12.91
CA ARG A 397 26.94 -33.72 -12.22
C ARG A 397 26.29 -32.50 -11.55
N GLY A 398 27.08 -31.51 -11.10
CA GLY A 398 26.60 -30.20 -10.67
C GLY A 398 26.00 -29.40 -11.82
N ARG A 399 26.75 -29.23 -12.92
CA ARG A 399 26.32 -28.56 -14.16
C ARG A 399 25.09 -29.22 -14.80
N HIS A 400 24.95 -30.54 -14.72
CA HIS A 400 23.76 -31.25 -15.17
C HIS A 400 22.55 -31.02 -14.26
N ARG A 401 22.71 -31.06 -12.93
CA ARG A 401 21.60 -30.74 -12.00
C ARG A 401 21.12 -29.29 -12.14
N ILE A 402 22.05 -28.34 -12.31
CA ILE A 402 21.71 -26.93 -12.55
C ILE A 402 21.04 -26.77 -13.93
N ARG A 403 21.55 -27.38 -15.01
CA ARG A 403 20.86 -27.37 -16.32
C ARG A 403 19.49 -28.02 -16.26
N SER A 404 19.33 -29.14 -15.59
CA SER A 404 18.03 -29.84 -15.46
C SER A 404 17.01 -28.99 -14.69
N ARG A 405 17.43 -28.32 -13.60
CA ARG A 405 16.54 -27.44 -12.82
C ARG A 405 16.19 -26.15 -13.57
N LEU A 406 17.15 -25.57 -14.31
CA LEU A 406 16.87 -24.45 -15.22
C LEU A 406 15.99 -24.85 -16.39
N GLN A 407 16.18 -26.04 -16.96
CA GLN A 407 15.35 -26.57 -18.04
C GLN A 407 13.91 -26.78 -17.54
N HIS A 408 13.72 -27.36 -16.35
CA HIS A 408 12.40 -27.52 -15.74
C HIS A 408 11.70 -26.16 -15.59
N VAL A 409 12.37 -25.14 -15.03
CA VAL A 409 11.82 -23.77 -14.92
C VAL A 409 11.54 -23.14 -16.28
N ILE A 410 12.37 -23.37 -17.30
CA ILE A 410 12.14 -22.89 -18.67
C ILE A 410 10.94 -23.61 -19.31
N ASP A 411 10.77 -24.91 -19.05
CA ASP A 411 9.68 -25.73 -19.57
C ASP A 411 8.36 -25.37 -18.87
N ASP A 412 8.37 -25.12 -17.56
CA ASP A 412 7.22 -24.64 -16.77
C ASP A 412 6.77 -23.26 -17.25
N LEU A 413 7.70 -22.30 -17.38
CA LEU A 413 7.42 -20.97 -17.93
C LEU A 413 6.97 -21.04 -19.41
N SER A 414 7.44 -22.03 -20.17
CA SER A 414 6.99 -22.28 -21.54
C SER A 414 5.59 -22.90 -21.60
N LEU A 415 5.27 -23.80 -20.68
CA LEU A 415 3.93 -24.38 -20.45
C LEU A 415 2.94 -23.31 -20.01
N GLU A 416 3.34 -22.40 -19.13
CA GLU A 416 2.52 -21.28 -18.68
C GLU A 416 2.29 -20.26 -19.80
N ARG A 417 3.33 -19.93 -20.56
CA ARG A 417 3.23 -19.15 -21.80
C ARG A 417 2.32 -19.83 -22.83
N GLU A 418 2.37 -21.15 -22.96
CA GLU A 418 1.45 -21.93 -23.79
C GLU A 418 0.00 -21.90 -23.26
N ARG A 419 -0.22 -22.04 -21.95
CA ARG A 419 -1.55 -21.92 -21.31
C ARG A 419 -2.14 -20.53 -21.56
N LEU A 420 -1.35 -19.47 -21.41
CA LEU A 420 -1.75 -18.10 -21.72
C LEU A 420 -2.05 -17.91 -23.22
N LEU A 421 -1.27 -18.49 -24.13
CA LEU A 421 -1.53 -18.46 -25.57
C LEU A 421 -2.77 -19.28 -25.98
N ARG A 422 -3.01 -20.44 -25.35
CA ARG A 422 -4.22 -21.27 -25.55
C ARG A 422 -5.47 -20.55 -25.03
N SER A 423 -5.40 -19.93 -23.86
CA SER A 423 -6.45 -19.04 -23.32
C SER A 423 -6.76 -17.89 -24.27
N LYS A 424 -5.72 -17.25 -24.84
CA LYS A 424 -5.86 -16.19 -25.86
C LYS A 424 -6.44 -16.69 -27.20
N ARG A 425 -6.32 -17.98 -27.52
CA ARG A 425 -6.95 -18.61 -28.70
C ARG A 425 -8.41 -19.02 -28.49
N HIS A 426 -8.86 -19.28 -27.26
CA HIS A 426 -10.24 -19.70 -26.99
C HIS A 426 -11.27 -18.55 -26.87
N ARG A 427 -10.84 -17.28 -26.77
CA ARG A 427 -11.75 -16.11 -26.89
C ARG A 427 -12.23 -15.81 -28.33
N GLY A 428 -12.02 -16.72 -29.28
CA GLY A 428 -12.18 -16.46 -30.72
C GLY A 428 -13.00 -17.48 -31.52
N LYS A 429 -13.99 -18.17 -30.94
CA LYS A 429 -14.97 -19.01 -31.67
C LYS A 429 -16.27 -19.18 -30.87
N GLY A 430 -17.34 -18.50 -31.27
CA GLY A 430 -18.68 -18.72 -30.73
C GLY A 430 -19.37 -19.91 -31.41
N LEU A 431 -19.94 -20.83 -30.63
CA LEU A 431 -20.80 -21.91 -31.12
C LEU A 431 -22.09 -22.00 -30.29
N LYS A 432 -23.14 -22.53 -30.93
CA LYS A 432 -24.53 -22.47 -30.46
C LYS A 432 -24.80 -23.47 -29.32
N PRO A 433 -25.79 -23.21 -28.43
CA PRO A 433 -26.26 -24.23 -27.49
C PRO A 433 -26.87 -25.42 -28.25
N PRO A 434 -26.56 -26.68 -27.86
CA PRO A 434 -27.19 -27.85 -28.44
C PRO A 434 -28.64 -27.99 -27.96
N LYS A 435 -29.51 -28.50 -28.84
CA LYS A 435 -30.87 -28.91 -28.47
C LYS A 435 -30.85 -30.36 -27.97
N PHE A 436 -31.79 -30.71 -27.09
CA PHE A 436 -32.09 -32.11 -26.82
C PHE A 436 -32.61 -32.81 -28.08
N ALA A 437 -32.11 -34.03 -28.29
CA ALA A 437 -32.75 -35.11 -29.03
C ALA A 437 -32.42 -36.41 -28.27
N ALA A 438 -33.33 -37.38 -28.23
CA ALA A 438 -33.23 -38.54 -27.34
C ALA A 438 -33.40 -39.85 -28.10
N ASP A 439 -32.65 -40.87 -27.66
CA ASP A 439 -32.89 -42.30 -27.86
C ASP A 439 -31.91 -43.08 -26.94
N ASN A 440 -32.19 -44.29 -26.45
CA ASN A 440 -33.46 -44.91 -26.03
C ASN A 440 -33.13 -46.21 -25.25
N ARG A 441 -34.14 -46.86 -24.64
CA ARG A 441 -34.11 -48.24 -24.07
C ARG A 441 -33.23 -48.44 -22.83
N ASP A 442 -33.59 -49.20 -21.79
CA ASP A 442 -34.84 -49.85 -21.35
C ASP A 442 -34.88 -49.78 -19.79
N GLY A 443 -35.99 -49.85 -19.05
CA GLY A 443 -37.40 -49.91 -19.44
C GLY A 443 -38.35 -49.69 -18.24
N ARG A 444 -39.47 -49.03 -18.53
CA ARG A 444 -40.87 -49.18 -18.06
C ARG A 444 -41.23 -50.29 -17.05
N ALA A 445 -42.31 -50.22 -16.26
CA ALA A 445 -43.30 -49.17 -15.89
C ALA A 445 -44.12 -49.68 -14.66
N VAL A 446 -45.06 -48.97 -14.01
CA VAL A 446 -46.49 -48.76 -14.36
C VAL A 446 -47.11 -47.96 -13.17
N VAL A 447 -47.60 -46.71 -13.33
CA VAL A 447 -49.04 -46.27 -13.34
C VAL A 447 -49.82 -46.63 -12.05
N ARG A 448 -50.64 -45.78 -11.40
CA ARG A 448 -51.43 -44.55 -11.75
C ARG A 448 -51.10 -43.41 -10.71
N SER A 449 -51.83 -42.32 -10.40
CA SER A 449 -53.16 -41.81 -10.77
C SER A 449 -53.30 -40.28 -10.56
N SER A 450 -54.43 -39.69 -10.98
CA SER A 450 -55.00 -38.39 -10.54
C SER A 450 -56.54 -38.49 -10.57
N PRO A 451 -57.30 -37.50 -10.05
CA PRO A 451 -58.04 -36.63 -11.00
C PRO A 451 -58.31 -35.16 -10.55
N HIS A 452 -58.65 -34.31 -11.53
CA HIS A 452 -59.31 -33.00 -11.34
C HIS A 452 -60.85 -33.16 -11.26
N PRO A 453 -61.63 -32.07 -11.08
CA PRO A 453 -62.36 -31.53 -12.27
C PRO A 453 -62.62 -30.00 -12.30
N GLY A 454 -63.03 -29.49 -13.48
CA GLY A 454 -63.72 -28.19 -13.72
C GLY A 454 -62.81 -26.99 -14.05
N TRP A 455 -62.56 -26.49 -15.29
CA TRP A 455 -63.31 -26.26 -16.55
C TRP A 455 -64.17 -24.97 -16.63
N GLY A 456 -63.91 -24.16 -17.67
CA GLY A 456 -64.65 -22.92 -18.03
C GLY A 456 -63.97 -21.63 -17.53
N GLY A 457 -63.96 -20.50 -18.25
CA GLY A 457 -64.47 -20.22 -19.61
C GLY A 457 -63.98 -18.85 -20.13
N THR A 458 -64.30 -18.52 -21.38
CA THR A 458 -63.75 -17.36 -22.13
C THR A 458 -64.55 -16.05 -21.93
N LEU A 459 -63.91 -14.90 -22.24
CA LEU A 459 -64.45 -13.57 -22.60
C LEU A 459 -64.29 -12.41 -21.58
N THR A 460 -64.15 -11.22 -22.16
CA THR A 460 -63.90 -9.86 -21.60
C THR A 460 -65.20 -9.02 -21.66
N PRO A 461 -65.28 -7.66 -21.47
CA PRO A 461 -64.28 -6.63 -21.09
C PRO A 461 -64.77 -5.48 -20.13
N GLN A 462 -63.90 -4.49 -19.84
CA GLN A 462 -64.20 -3.08 -19.44
C GLN A 462 -64.88 -2.85 -18.05
N ARG A 463 -64.92 -1.66 -17.41
CA ARG A 463 -64.45 -0.25 -17.61
C ARG A 463 -64.29 0.38 -16.19
N LEU A 464 -63.70 1.56 -15.87
CA LEU A 464 -63.25 2.81 -16.52
C LEU A 464 -61.78 3.12 -16.08
N LEU A 465 -60.90 3.81 -16.83
CA LEU A 465 -60.83 5.24 -17.27
C LEU A 465 -60.78 6.23 -16.08
N THR A 466 -59.86 7.20 -15.98
CA THR A 466 -59.34 8.20 -16.96
C THR A 466 -57.82 8.07 -17.24
N LEU A 467 -57.24 8.35 -18.43
CA LEU A 467 -57.21 9.53 -19.35
C LEU A 467 -56.36 10.71 -18.82
N SER A 468 -55.51 11.43 -19.59
CA SER A 468 -54.91 11.33 -20.96
C SER A 468 -53.89 12.51 -21.12
N HIS A 469 -52.94 12.72 -22.05
CA HIS A 469 -52.43 12.17 -23.34
C HIS A 469 -50.87 12.04 -23.26
N ARG A 470 -50.03 11.47 -24.14
CA ARG A 470 -49.98 11.07 -25.58
C ARG A 470 -49.54 12.16 -26.61
N ALA A 471 -48.33 12.01 -27.17
CA ALA A 471 -47.79 12.81 -28.30
C ALA A 471 -48.04 12.16 -29.70
N PRO A 472 -47.99 12.93 -30.81
CA PRO A 472 -48.13 12.42 -32.19
C PRO A 472 -46.79 12.25 -32.93
N GLY A 473 -46.81 11.61 -34.11
CA GLY A 473 -45.66 11.48 -35.01
C GLY A 473 -46.09 11.32 -36.49
N ASP A 474 -45.12 11.54 -37.38
CA ASP A 474 -45.03 11.38 -38.85
C ASP A 474 -46.24 10.92 -39.68
N ARG A 475 -46.38 11.53 -40.88
CA ARG A 475 -46.26 10.78 -42.16
C ARG A 475 -46.10 11.64 -43.44
N THR A 476 -44.98 11.38 -44.14
CA THR A 476 -44.79 11.27 -45.61
C THR A 476 -45.23 12.38 -46.58
N GLY A 477 -44.32 12.81 -47.47
CA GLY A 477 -44.69 13.39 -48.78
C GLY A 477 -43.56 13.93 -49.68
N VAL A 478 -43.16 13.15 -50.71
CA VAL A 478 -42.61 13.59 -52.03
C VAL A 478 -41.23 14.27 -52.11
N GLY A 479 -40.43 13.89 -53.13
CA GLY A 479 -39.40 14.75 -53.76
C GLY A 479 -37.96 14.19 -53.81
N VAL A 480 -37.46 13.82 -54.99
CA VAL A 480 -36.06 13.34 -55.21
C VAL A 480 -35.43 14.02 -56.42
N SER A 481 -34.26 14.67 -56.25
CA SER A 481 -33.25 14.96 -57.30
C SER A 481 -31.94 15.51 -56.69
N PRO A 482 -30.77 15.43 -57.38
CA PRO A 482 -29.61 14.83 -56.71
C PRO A 482 -28.20 15.47 -56.93
N ARG A 483 -27.22 14.96 -56.15
CA ARG A 483 -25.75 14.86 -56.40
C ARG A 483 -24.87 16.13 -56.48
N ASP A 484 -23.85 16.13 -55.59
CA ASP A 484 -22.39 16.32 -55.84
C ASP A 484 -21.88 17.63 -56.52
N PRO A 485 -20.56 17.95 -56.56
CA PRO A 485 -19.39 17.35 -55.89
C PRO A 485 -18.56 18.36 -55.04
N ALA A 486 -17.31 18.04 -54.72
CA ALA A 486 -16.39 18.77 -53.83
C ALA A 486 -15.29 19.58 -54.58
N ILE A 487 -14.32 20.13 -53.78
CA ILE A 487 -12.90 20.46 -54.11
C ILE A 487 -12.48 21.94 -54.42
N GLN A 488 -11.34 22.33 -53.79
CA GLN A 488 -10.35 23.40 -54.08
C GLN A 488 -10.56 24.89 -53.67
N HIS A 489 -9.42 25.51 -53.30
CA HIS A 489 -9.16 26.97 -53.14
C HIS A 489 -8.63 27.56 -54.46
N PRO A 490 -8.63 28.91 -54.66
CA PRO A 490 -7.39 29.69 -54.42
C PRO A 490 -7.61 31.15 -53.89
N HIS A 491 -6.62 32.04 -54.08
CA HIS A 491 -6.41 33.37 -53.44
C HIS A 491 -7.03 34.59 -54.17
N GLY A 492 -7.02 35.77 -53.49
CA GLY A 492 -7.20 37.13 -54.03
C GLY A 492 -8.14 37.99 -53.16
N GLU A 493 -7.68 38.83 -52.21
CA GLU A 493 -6.99 40.14 -52.32
C GLU A 493 -7.87 41.37 -52.73
N LEU A 494 -7.94 42.36 -51.81
CA LEU A 494 -8.08 43.82 -52.03
C LEU A 494 -9.39 44.38 -52.68
N ARG A 495 -9.92 45.58 -52.37
CA ARG A 495 -9.81 46.57 -51.26
C ARG A 495 -10.93 47.66 -51.44
N GLU A 496 -11.09 48.57 -50.45
CA GLU A 496 -11.82 49.87 -50.51
C GLU A 496 -13.39 49.78 -50.46
N ASN A 497 -14.15 50.19 -49.43
CA ASN A 497 -14.15 51.32 -48.47
C ASN A 497 -14.82 52.63 -49.05
N PRO A 498 -15.42 53.55 -48.26
CA PRO A 498 -16.85 53.47 -47.89
C PRO A 498 -17.64 54.81 -48.03
N ARG A 499 -18.99 54.84 -47.81
CA ARG A 499 -19.71 55.94 -47.07
C ARG A 499 -21.24 55.77 -46.87
N ARG A 500 -21.65 56.00 -45.61
CA ARG A 500 -22.94 56.55 -45.06
C ARG A 500 -24.30 55.81 -45.19
N SER A 501 -24.90 55.63 -44.01
CA SER A 501 -26.27 55.18 -43.63
C SER A 501 -27.29 56.36 -43.58
N PRO A 502 -28.53 56.27 -43.00
CA PRO A 502 -29.25 55.17 -42.32
C PRO A 502 -30.74 54.97 -42.75
N ARG A 503 -31.47 54.05 -42.07
CA ARG A 503 -32.96 53.95 -42.09
C ARG A 503 -33.54 53.62 -40.69
N PRO A 504 -34.84 53.94 -40.39
CA PRO A 504 -35.30 54.11 -39.00
C PRO A 504 -35.67 52.83 -38.22
N HIS A 505 -35.79 51.67 -38.87
CA HIS A 505 -36.36 50.47 -38.23
C HIS A 505 -35.55 49.93 -37.05
N LEU A 506 -34.26 50.27 -36.96
CA LEU A 506 -33.35 49.88 -35.88
C LEU A 506 -33.76 50.43 -34.49
N GLY A 507 -34.55 51.50 -34.42
CA GLY A 507 -34.98 52.10 -33.15
C GLY A 507 -35.85 51.16 -32.31
N ARG A 508 -37.02 50.77 -32.84
CA ARG A 508 -37.97 49.90 -32.13
C ARG A 508 -37.40 48.52 -31.82
N THR A 509 -36.56 47.96 -32.68
CA THR A 509 -35.87 46.70 -32.40
C THR A 509 -34.85 46.85 -31.26
N ARG A 510 -34.15 47.98 -31.18
CA ARG A 510 -33.21 48.27 -30.08
C ARG A 510 -33.94 48.48 -28.75
N GLU A 511 -35.04 49.21 -28.74
CA GLU A 511 -35.88 49.42 -27.55
C GLU A 511 -36.47 48.11 -27.02
N GLN A 512 -37.00 47.26 -27.91
CA GLN A 512 -37.49 45.93 -27.53
C GLN A 512 -36.37 45.04 -26.97
N LEU A 513 -35.22 44.95 -27.66
CA LEU A 513 -34.07 44.18 -27.18
C LEU A 513 -33.55 44.71 -25.84
N GLN A 514 -33.57 46.03 -25.60
CA GLN A 514 -33.16 46.62 -24.34
C GLN A 514 -34.15 46.30 -23.20
N ALA A 515 -35.45 46.26 -23.48
CA ALA A 515 -36.46 45.81 -22.52
C ALA A 515 -36.37 44.30 -22.21
N ASP A 516 -36.02 43.48 -23.20
CA ASP A 516 -35.81 42.04 -23.02
C ASP A 516 -34.49 41.73 -22.29
N LEU A 517 -33.42 42.51 -22.53
CA LEU A 517 -32.16 42.42 -21.79
C LEU A 517 -32.38 42.77 -20.31
N LEU A 518 -33.12 43.84 -19.99
CA LEU A 518 -33.51 44.19 -18.62
C LEU A 518 -34.37 43.10 -17.96
N ARG A 519 -35.31 42.48 -18.69
CA ARG A 519 -36.08 41.31 -18.20
C ARG A 519 -35.18 40.11 -17.91
N CYS A 520 -34.16 39.87 -18.73
CA CYS A 520 -33.17 38.82 -18.49
C CYS A 520 -32.29 39.13 -17.28
N GLN A 521 -31.85 40.38 -17.09
CA GLN A 521 -31.07 40.79 -15.91
C GLN A 521 -31.85 40.61 -14.61
N ALA A 522 -33.09 41.13 -14.52
CA ALA A 522 -33.93 40.91 -13.34
C ALA A 522 -34.14 39.42 -13.02
N LYS A 523 -34.33 38.59 -14.06
CA LYS A 523 -34.46 37.14 -13.90
C LYS A 523 -33.15 36.43 -13.50
N ILE A 524 -31.99 36.98 -13.88
CA ILE A 524 -30.68 36.52 -13.39
C ILE A 524 -30.51 36.90 -11.92
N GLU A 525 -30.77 38.17 -11.56
CA GLU A 525 -30.69 38.63 -10.16
C GLU A 525 -31.62 37.83 -9.23
N ASP A 526 -32.83 37.47 -9.67
CA ASP A 526 -33.74 36.64 -8.87
C ASP A 526 -33.28 35.17 -8.78
N LEU A 527 -32.63 34.64 -9.81
CA LEU A 527 -31.99 33.31 -9.75
C LEU A 527 -30.73 33.32 -8.86
N GLU A 528 -29.98 34.41 -8.85
CA GLU A 528 -28.82 34.62 -7.98
C GLU A 528 -29.25 34.76 -6.51
N LYS A 529 -30.31 35.54 -6.22
CA LYS A 529 -30.96 35.58 -4.89
C LYS A 529 -31.41 34.18 -4.46
N LEU A 530 -32.09 33.43 -5.32
CA LEU A 530 -32.51 32.05 -5.03
C LEU A 530 -31.34 31.07 -4.86
N LEU A 531 -30.17 31.33 -5.46
CA LEU A 531 -28.93 30.58 -5.19
C LEU A 531 -28.35 30.93 -3.80
N VAL A 532 -28.37 32.21 -3.43
CA VAL A 532 -27.88 32.70 -2.12
C VAL A 532 -28.80 32.24 -0.99
N GLU A 533 -30.13 32.30 -1.17
CA GLU A 533 -31.13 31.87 -0.20
C GLU A 533 -31.16 30.35 0.01
N LYS A 534 -30.89 29.56 -1.03
CA LYS A 534 -30.62 28.11 -0.87
C LYS A 534 -29.27 27.82 -0.22
N GLY A 535 -28.34 28.76 -0.34
CA GLY A 535 -26.93 28.59 -0.04
C GLY A 535 -26.22 27.65 -1.02
N GLN A 536 -24.90 27.71 -1.01
CA GLN A 536 -24.12 26.49 -1.27
C GLN A 536 -24.33 25.60 -0.05
N ASP A 537 -24.95 24.43 -0.23
CA ASP A 537 -25.37 23.56 0.87
C ASP A 537 -24.16 23.08 1.68
N SER A 538 -23.88 23.77 2.79
CA SER A 538 -22.72 23.51 3.64
C SER A 538 -22.72 22.07 4.15
N LYS A 539 -23.91 21.52 4.43
CA LYS A 539 -24.06 20.12 4.85
C LYS A 539 -23.64 19.16 3.74
N TRP A 540 -24.06 19.40 2.49
CA TRP A 540 -23.58 18.61 1.35
C TRP A 540 -22.06 18.70 1.15
N VAL A 541 -21.46 19.88 1.35
CA VAL A 541 -20.00 20.05 1.27
C VAL A 541 -19.29 19.32 2.42
N GLU A 542 -19.81 19.39 3.64
CA GLU A 542 -19.29 18.71 4.83
C GLU A 542 -19.44 17.18 4.72
N GLU A 543 -20.60 16.68 4.29
CA GLU A 543 -20.89 15.27 4.03
C GLU A 543 -20.03 14.72 2.91
N LYS A 544 -19.87 15.46 1.81
CA LYS A 544 -18.93 15.12 0.73
C LYS A 544 -17.49 15.04 1.25
N GLN A 545 -17.06 15.99 2.08
CA GLN A 545 -15.71 15.97 2.64
C GLN A 545 -15.51 14.85 3.67
N LEU A 546 -16.56 14.46 4.40
CA LEU A 546 -16.57 13.29 5.28
C LEU A 546 -16.49 11.99 4.47
N LEU A 547 -17.28 11.85 3.41
CA LEU A 547 -17.25 10.73 2.46
C LEU A 547 -15.87 10.57 1.79
N ILE A 548 -15.18 11.67 1.47
CA ILE A 548 -13.81 11.63 0.94
C ILE A 548 -12.84 11.05 1.99
N ARG A 549 -12.96 11.44 3.26
CA ARG A 549 -12.12 10.89 4.35
C ARG A 549 -12.40 9.42 4.61
N THR A 550 -13.68 9.02 4.73
CA THR A 550 -14.04 7.62 4.99
C THR A 550 -13.66 6.72 3.82
N ASN A 551 -13.79 7.18 2.57
CA ASN A 551 -13.28 6.44 1.41
C ASN A 551 -11.76 6.33 1.41
N GLN A 552 -11.01 7.34 1.87
CA GLN A 552 -9.55 7.24 2.02
C GLN A 552 -9.16 6.21 3.10
N ASP A 553 -9.79 6.25 4.29
CA ASP A 553 -9.52 5.25 5.34
C ASP A 553 -9.97 3.83 4.94
N LEU A 554 -11.01 3.69 4.12
CA LEU A 554 -11.42 2.40 3.53
C LEU A 554 -10.44 1.90 2.47
N LEU A 555 -9.95 2.76 1.58
CA LEU A 555 -8.91 2.41 0.60
C LEU A 555 -7.61 1.95 1.29
N GLU A 556 -7.18 2.66 2.33
CA GLU A 556 -6.03 2.24 3.15
C GLU A 556 -6.28 0.97 3.97
N LYS A 557 -7.54 0.63 4.26
CA LYS A 557 -7.88 -0.65 4.89
C LYS A 557 -7.89 -1.79 3.86
N ILE A 558 -8.39 -1.55 2.66
CA ILE A 558 -8.33 -2.50 1.53
C ILE A 558 -6.87 -2.78 1.18
N TYR A 559 -6.04 -1.77 0.99
CA TYR A 559 -4.62 -1.93 0.66
C TYR A 559 -3.83 -2.74 1.72
N ARG A 560 -4.14 -2.55 3.01
CA ARG A 560 -3.58 -3.40 4.09
C ARG A 560 -4.09 -4.84 4.02
N LEU A 561 -5.39 -5.04 3.81
CA LEU A 561 -5.96 -6.37 3.64
C LEU A 561 -5.44 -7.09 2.37
N GLU A 562 -5.10 -6.37 1.31
CA GLU A 562 -4.45 -6.90 0.10
C GLU A 562 -2.99 -7.33 0.39
N ILE A 563 -2.24 -6.54 1.16
CA ILE A 563 -0.90 -6.92 1.65
C ILE A 563 -1.00 -8.15 2.56
N GLU A 564 -1.90 -8.14 3.55
CA GLU A 564 -2.14 -9.27 4.46
C GLU A 564 -2.59 -10.53 3.67
N GLU A 565 -3.43 -10.40 2.65
CA GLU A 565 -3.84 -11.52 1.78
C GLU A 565 -2.65 -12.06 0.95
N THR A 566 -1.75 -11.21 0.44
CA THR A 566 -0.54 -11.69 -0.25
C THR A 566 0.47 -12.34 0.71
N GLN A 567 0.60 -11.85 1.94
CA GLN A 567 1.41 -12.48 2.98
C GLN A 567 0.86 -13.86 3.33
N LEU A 568 -0.44 -13.97 3.64
CA LEU A 568 -1.10 -15.25 3.93
C LEU A 568 -1.07 -16.22 2.74
N LYS A 569 -1.11 -15.73 1.48
CA LYS A 569 -0.93 -16.58 0.29
C LYS A 569 0.49 -17.14 0.19
N ASN A 570 1.51 -16.34 0.52
CA ASN A 570 2.90 -16.78 0.55
C ASN A 570 3.12 -17.78 1.70
N GLU A 571 2.66 -17.48 2.92
CA GLU A 571 2.73 -18.38 4.08
C GLU A 571 2.00 -19.71 3.83
N MET A 572 0.84 -19.68 3.18
CA MET A 572 0.12 -20.89 2.75
C MET A 572 0.91 -21.68 1.68
N GLN A 573 1.68 -21.03 0.81
CA GLN A 573 2.54 -21.72 -0.15
C GLN A 573 3.79 -22.29 0.53
N ASP A 574 4.48 -21.51 1.37
CA ASP A 574 5.62 -21.97 2.18
C ASP A 574 5.23 -23.17 3.07
N ALA A 575 3.99 -23.18 3.60
CA ALA A 575 3.45 -24.31 4.37
C ALA A 575 3.16 -25.54 3.50
N LYS A 576 2.75 -25.37 2.23
CA LYS A 576 2.61 -26.47 1.27
C LYS A 576 3.95 -27.02 0.84
N ASP A 577 4.90 -26.17 0.47
CA ASP A 577 6.27 -26.56 0.09
C ASP A 577 6.96 -27.30 1.26
N GLN A 578 6.71 -26.86 2.51
CA GLN A 578 7.12 -27.59 3.72
C GLN A 578 6.39 -28.92 3.90
N ASN A 579 5.08 -28.98 3.67
CA ASN A 579 4.32 -30.23 3.78
C ASN A 579 4.72 -31.25 2.70
N GLU A 580 4.91 -30.84 1.45
CA GLU A 580 5.44 -31.68 0.38
C GLU A 580 6.86 -32.17 0.72
N LEU A 581 7.73 -31.30 1.27
CA LEU A 581 9.05 -31.71 1.74
C LEU A 581 8.97 -32.70 2.92
N LEU A 582 8.00 -32.56 3.82
CA LEU A 582 7.75 -33.50 4.90
C LEU A 582 7.19 -34.83 4.37
N GLU A 583 6.29 -34.83 3.40
CA GLU A 583 5.81 -36.04 2.71
C GLU A 583 6.97 -36.78 2.01
N PHE A 584 7.82 -36.07 1.25
CA PHE A 584 9.04 -36.64 0.69
C PHE A 584 9.96 -37.20 1.77
N ARG A 585 10.10 -36.52 2.93
CA ARG A 585 10.95 -36.98 4.03
C ARG A 585 10.36 -38.19 4.77
N VAL A 586 9.04 -38.25 4.93
CA VAL A 586 8.33 -39.43 5.48
C VAL A 586 8.50 -40.61 4.54
N LEU A 587 8.29 -40.44 3.24
CA LEU A 587 8.54 -41.50 2.24
C LEU A 587 10.01 -41.95 2.21
N GLU A 588 10.97 -41.04 2.37
CA GLU A 588 12.40 -41.37 2.47
C GLU A 588 12.75 -42.09 3.80
N LEU A 589 11.97 -41.87 4.86
CA LEU A 589 12.11 -42.57 6.15
C LEU A 589 11.43 -43.94 6.13
N GLU A 590 10.21 -44.06 5.60
CA GLU A 590 9.53 -45.33 5.37
C GLU A 590 10.34 -46.26 4.46
N GLU A 591 10.94 -45.73 3.39
CA GLU A 591 11.76 -46.53 2.47
C GLU A 591 13.12 -46.89 3.10
N ARG A 592 13.63 -46.09 4.06
CA ARG A 592 14.74 -46.51 4.92
C ARG A 592 14.32 -47.60 5.90
N GLU A 593 13.14 -47.52 6.49
CA GLU A 593 12.60 -48.50 7.43
C GLU A 593 12.33 -49.84 6.73
N ARG A 594 11.71 -49.83 5.54
CA ARG A 594 11.52 -51.04 4.70
C ARG A 594 12.84 -51.68 4.24
N ARG A 595 13.93 -50.90 4.12
CA ARG A 595 15.25 -51.39 3.67
C ARG A 595 16.24 -51.68 4.79
N SER A 596 15.93 -51.34 6.04
CA SER A 596 16.81 -51.54 7.20
C SER A 596 16.20 -52.57 8.14
N PRO A 597 16.93 -53.62 8.57
CA PRO A 597 16.51 -54.44 9.69
C PRO A 597 16.25 -53.53 10.90
N ALA A 598 15.08 -53.67 11.54
CA ALA A 598 14.48 -52.69 12.45
C ALA A 598 15.47 -52.06 13.44
N PHE A 599 15.96 -50.87 13.09
CA PHE A 599 16.94 -50.13 13.88
C PHE A 599 16.23 -49.43 15.04
N ASN A 600 15.92 -50.21 16.07
CA ASN A 600 15.45 -49.70 17.35
C ASN A 600 16.50 -48.74 17.92
N LEU A 601 16.30 -47.44 17.68
CA LEU A 601 17.03 -46.37 18.34
C LEU A 601 16.61 -46.27 19.79
N GLN A 602 17.07 -47.25 20.58
CA GLN A 602 17.44 -46.98 21.95
C GLN A 602 18.42 -45.81 21.90
N ILE A 603 18.01 -44.65 22.42
CA ILE A 603 18.93 -43.59 22.77
C ILE A 603 19.68 -44.06 24.01
N SER A 604 20.62 -44.98 23.79
CA SER A 604 21.78 -45.08 24.66
C SER A 604 22.44 -43.70 24.64
N THR A 605 22.61 -43.12 25.83
CA THR A 605 23.54 -42.01 26.01
C THR A 605 24.87 -42.40 25.36
N PHE A 606 25.44 -41.49 24.56
CA PHE A 606 26.66 -41.77 23.80
C PHE A 606 27.72 -42.42 24.73
N PRO A 607 28.15 -43.67 24.50
CA PRO A 607 29.24 -44.25 25.27
C PRO A 607 30.48 -43.39 25.04
N GLU A 608 31.10 -42.94 26.13
CA GLU A 608 31.72 -41.61 26.28
C GLU A 608 32.96 -41.29 25.41
N ASN A 609 33.35 -42.19 24.50
CA ASN A 609 34.69 -42.25 23.93
C ASN A 609 34.80 -42.12 22.39
N ASN A 610 33.70 -42.02 21.64
CA ASN A 610 33.76 -41.84 20.18
C ASN A 610 34.00 -40.37 19.77
N ARG A 611 35.25 -39.93 19.95
CA ARG A 611 35.75 -38.61 19.54
C ARG A 611 35.85 -38.47 18.01
N SER A 612 35.66 -37.26 17.50
CA SER A 612 35.83 -36.97 16.07
C SER A 612 37.29 -37.11 15.61
N ALA A 613 37.56 -37.26 14.31
CA ALA A 613 38.92 -37.41 13.79
C ALA A 613 39.86 -36.24 14.20
N LEU A 614 39.34 -35.00 14.21
CA LEU A 614 40.06 -33.83 14.70
C LEU A 614 40.32 -33.92 16.21
N GLN A 615 39.31 -34.34 16.98
CA GLN A 615 39.38 -34.45 18.43
C GLN A 615 40.26 -35.62 18.89
N LEU A 616 40.41 -36.67 18.07
CA LEU A 616 41.41 -37.74 18.24
C LEU A 616 42.82 -37.23 17.99
N PHE A 617 43.04 -36.47 16.91
CA PHE A 617 44.32 -35.84 16.61
C PHE A 617 44.75 -34.87 17.73
N CYS A 618 43.85 -33.99 18.18
CA CYS A 618 44.11 -33.13 19.34
C CYS A 618 44.46 -33.94 20.61
N HIS A 619 43.80 -35.08 20.87
CA HIS A 619 44.12 -35.92 22.03
C HIS A 619 45.46 -36.64 21.92
N GLN A 620 45.93 -36.94 20.69
CA GLN A 620 47.26 -37.51 20.43
C GLN A 620 48.35 -36.46 20.67
N GLU A 621 48.11 -35.21 20.27
CA GLU A 621 48.92 -34.03 20.62
C GLU A 621 48.76 -33.58 22.10
N GLY A 622 48.04 -34.35 22.92
CA GLY A 622 47.80 -34.05 24.34
C GLY A 622 46.85 -32.88 24.62
N VAL A 623 46.34 -32.22 23.59
CA VAL A 623 45.44 -31.06 23.67
C VAL A 623 44.05 -31.50 24.12
N LYS A 624 43.63 -31.01 25.29
CA LYS A 624 42.29 -31.15 25.85
C LYS A 624 41.74 -29.77 26.13
N ASP A 625 40.46 -29.56 25.82
CA ASP A 625 39.66 -28.39 26.14
C ASP A 625 40.31 -27.03 25.79
N VAL A 626 40.32 -26.77 24.46
CA VAL A 626 40.85 -25.55 23.82
C VAL A 626 40.00 -24.33 24.19
N ASN A 627 40.24 -23.75 25.37
CA ASN A 627 39.58 -22.53 25.80
C ASN A 627 40.12 -21.32 25.02
N VAL A 628 39.35 -20.85 24.03
CA VAL A 628 39.71 -19.71 23.16
C VAL A 628 39.99 -18.44 23.98
N SER A 629 39.21 -18.19 25.04
CA SER A 629 39.38 -17.02 25.91
C SER A 629 40.60 -17.11 26.83
N GLU A 630 41.10 -18.32 27.12
CA GLU A 630 42.38 -18.52 27.82
C GLU A 630 43.56 -18.40 26.85
N LEU A 631 43.41 -18.90 25.63
CA LEU A 631 44.41 -18.76 24.57
C LEU A 631 44.60 -17.31 24.13
N MET A 632 43.54 -16.51 24.03
CA MET A 632 43.66 -15.06 23.80
C MET A 632 44.47 -14.41 24.93
N LYS A 633 44.13 -14.62 26.21
CA LYS A 633 44.91 -14.08 27.34
C LYS A 633 46.38 -14.48 27.32
N LYS A 634 46.69 -15.74 27.00
CA LYS A 634 48.06 -16.24 26.86
C LYS A 634 48.78 -15.57 25.69
N LEU A 635 48.06 -15.24 24.63
CA LEU A 635 48.60 -14.58 23.44
C LEU A 635 48.79 -13.07 23.62
N ASP A 636 47.91 -12.41 24.38
CA ASP A 636 48.06 -11.01 24.80
C ASP A 636 49.34 -10.86 25.65
N ILE A 637 49.50 -11.71 26.68
CA ILE A 637 50.70 -11.79 27.52
C ILE A 637 51.96 -12.10 26.70
N LEU A 638 51.85 -12.87 25.62
CA LEU A 638 52.98 -13.09 24.70
C LEU A 638 53.29 -11.83 23.88
N GLY A 639 52.27 -11.13 23.35
CA GLY A 639 52.42 -9.90 22.57
C GLY A 639 53.06 -8.73 23.34
N ASP A 640 52.84 -8.65 24.65
CA ASP A 640 53.46 -7.64 25.52
C ASP A 640 54.99 -7.82 25.72
N ASN A 641 55.60 -8.91 25.21
CA ASN A 641 57.05 -9.12 25.32
C ASN A 641 57.84 -8.28 24.30
N GLY A 642 58.43 -7.18 24.76
CA GLY A 642 59.26 -6.28 23.95
C GLY A 642 60.53 -6.86 23.28
N ASN A 643 60.81 -8.16 23.43
CA ASN A 643 61.91 -8.88 22.78
C ASN A 643 61.50 -9.66 21.51
N LEU A 644 60.22 -9.62 21.11
CA LEU A 644 59.74 -10.31 19.91
C LEU A 644 60.29 -9.70 18.61
N ARG A 645 60.73 -10.55 17.67
CA ARG A 645 61.07 -10.15 16.30
C ARG A 645 59.81 -9.80 15.52
N ASN A 646 59.94 -8.96 14.48
CA ASN A 646 58.80 -8.52 13.65
C ASN A 646 57.96 -9.69 13.10
N GLU A 647 58.59 -10.81 12.73
CA GLU A 647 57.92 -12.02 12.26
C GLU A 647 57.06 -12.68 13.34
N GLU A 648 57.52 -12.65 14.60
CA GLU A 648 56.85 -13.22 15.76
C GLU A 648 55.69 -12.32 16.21
N GLN A 649 55.88 -11.00 16.18
CA GLN A 649 54.81 -10.02 16.40
C GLN A 649 53.68 -10.18 15.37
N VAL A 650 54.02 -10.34 14.08
CA VAL A 650 53.03 -10.60 13.02
C VAL A 650 52.32 -11.93 13.22
N ALA A 651 53.03 -12.99 13.60
CA ALA A 651 52.42 -14.28 13.91
C ALA A 651 51.44 -14.21 15.10
N ILE A 652 51.78 -13.45 16.14
CA ILE A 652 50.91 -13.22 17.31
C ILE A 652 49.64 -12.46 16.91
N ILE A 653 49.75 -11.37 16.13
CA ILE A 653 48.60 -10.61 15.64
C ILE A 653 47.69 -11.47 14.73
N GLN A 654 48.28 -12.32 13.88
CA GLN A 654 47.53 -13.25 13.04
C GLN A 654 46.80 -14.32 13.87
N ALA A 655 47.47 -14.92 14.86
CA ALA A 655 46.85 -15.88 15.77
C ALA A 655 45.71 -15.26 16.58
N GLY A 656 45.85 -14.01 17.05
CA GLY A 656 44.79 -13.29 17.78
C GLY A 656 43.59 -13.00 16.89
N THR A 657 43.84 -12.64 15.63
CA THR A 657 42.78 -12.47 14.61
C THR A 657 42.02 -13.78 14.36
N VAL A 658 42.72 -14.92 14.30
CA VAL A 658 42.10 -16.25 14.14
C VAL A 658 41.28 -16.62 15.38
N LEU A 659 41.83 -16.48 16.60
CA LEU A 659 41.11 -16.78 17.84
C LEU A 659 39.86 -15.91 18.00
N ALA A 660 39.93 -14.61 17.69
CA ALA A 660 38.78 -13.71 17.72
C ALA A 660 37.71 -14.02 16.65
N LEU A 661 38.07 -14.69 15.55
CA LEU A 661 37.11 -15.25 14.59
C LEU A 661 36.50 -16.55 15.13
N CYS A 662 37.31 -17.45 15.71
CA CYS A 662 36.82 -18.66 16.37
C CYS A 662 35.84 -18.35 17.50
N GLU A 663 36.11 -17.35 18.34
CA GLU A 663 35.23 -16.95 19.44
C GLU A 663 33.86 -16.43 18.93
N LYS A 664 33.85 -15.69 17.82
CA LYS A 664 32.61 -15.23 17.15
C LYS A 664 31.82 -16.39 16.55
N TRP A 665 32.51 -17.37 15.94
CA TRP A 665 31.87 -18.57 15.40
C TRP A 665 31.28 -19.45 16.51
N LEU A 666 31.99 -19.62 17.63
CA LEU A 666 31.47 -20.35 18.80
C LEU A 666 30.21 -19.68 19.36
N LYS A 667 30.25 -18.37 19.61
CA LYS A 667 29.06 -17.60 20.06
C LYS A 667 27.88 -17.67 19.09
N GLN A 668 28.16 -17.75 17.78
CA GLN A 668 27.13 -17.97 16.78
C GLN A 668 26.54 -19.39 16.85
N ILE A 669 27.38 -20.42 17.05
CA ILE A 669 26.95 -21.82 17.20
C ILE A 669 26.11 -21.96 18.48
N GLU A 670 26.59 -21.48 19.62
CA GLU A 670 25.88 -21.44 20.91
C GLU A 670 24.51 -20.75 20.78
N GLY A 671 24.46 -19.61 20.08
CA GLY A 671 23.21 -18.90 19.78
C GLY A 671 22.24 -19.71 18.92
N THR A 672 22.73 -20.46 17.92
CA THR A 672 21.88 -21.36 17.13
C THR A 672 21.45 -22.61 17.90
N GLU A 673 22.27 -23.14 18.79
CA GLU A 673 21.95 -24.28 19.65
C GLU A 673 20.86 -23.92 20.66
N ALA A 674 20.96 -22.74 21.29
CA ALA A 674 19.92 -22.21 22.16
C ALA A 674 18.60 -21.97 21.41
N ALA A 675 18.65 -21.42 20.18
CA ALA A 675 17.46 -21.22 19.35
C ALA A 675 16.82 -22.54 18.89
N LEU A 676 17.61 -23.56 18.56
CA LEU A 676 17.11 -24.90 18.22
C LEU A 676 16.49 -25.59 19.44
N THR A 677 17.14 -25.50 20.61
CA THR A 677 16.63 -26.05 21.87
C THR A 677 15.30 -25.41 22.26
N GLN A 678 15.18 -24.09 22.15
CA GLN A 678 13.91 -23.38 22.35
C GLN A 678 12.84 -23.87 21.36
N LYS A 679 13.18 -24.00 20.07
CA LYS A 679 12.23 -24.48 19.06
C LYS A 679 11.79 -25.93 19.29
N MET A 680 12.65 -26.80 19.82
CA MET A 680 12.27 -28.16 20.26
C MET A 680 11.24 -28.10 21.39
N LEU A 681 11.49 -27.30 22.45
CA LEU A 681 10.57 -27.13 23.57
C LEU A 681 9.22 -26.54 23.15
N ASP A 682 9.18 -25.70 22.11
CA ASP A 682 7.93 -25.16 21.57
C ASP A 682 7.17 -26.17 20.72
N LEU A 683 7.85 -26.96 19.89
CA LEU A 683 7.25 -28.09 19.14
C LEU A 683 6.69 -29.18 20.08
N GLU A 684 7.32 -29.41 21.24
CA GLU A 684 6.78 -30.32 22.27
C GLU A 684 5.45 -29.80 22.85
N LYS A 685 5.33 -28.49 23.12
CA LYS A 685 4.07 -27.87 23.58
C LYS A 685 2.97 -27.92 22.52
N GLU A 686 3.33 -27.70 21.25
CA GLU A 686 2.39 -27.80 20.13
C GLU A 686 1.91 -29.24 19.95
N LYS A 687 2.80 -30.23 20.00
CA LYS A 687 2.48 -31.66 19.99
C LYS A 687 1.52 -32.03 21.14
N ASP A 688 1.77 -31.55 22.36
CA ASP A 688 0.88 -31.76 23.50
C ASP A 688 -0.51 -31.13 23.30
N LEU A 689 -0.59 -29.95 22.68
CA LEU A 689 -1.84 -29.28 22.34
C LEU A 689 -2.62 -30.06 21.28
N PHE A 690 -1.96 -30.47 20.19
CA PHE A 690 -2.56 -31.32 19.15
C PHE A 690 -3.03 -32.67 19.71
N SER A 691 -2.30 -33.25 20.67
CA SER A 691 -2.66 -34.51 21.32
C SER A 691 -3.94 -34.37 22.14
N ARG A 692 -4.15 -33.23 22.82
CA ARG A 692 -5.41 -32.91 23.52
C ARG A 692 -6.56 -32.63 22.56
N GLN A 693 -6.31 -31.87 21.48
CA GLN A 693 -7.31 -31.63 20.44
C GLN A 693 -7.77 -32.93 19.77
N LYS A 694 -6.84 -33.84 19.49
CA LYS A 694 -7.14 -35.19 18.99
C LYS A 694 -8.03 -35.96 19.97
N GLY A 695 -7.70 -35.96 21.27
CA GLY A 695 -8.52 -36.60 22.31
C GLY A 695 -9.97 -36.11 22.31
N TYR A 696 -10.19 -34.79 22.34
CA TYR A 696 -11.55 -34.22 22.27
C TYR A 696 -12.32 -34.58 20.99
N LEU A 697 -11.62 -34.74 19.85
CA LEU A 697 -12.23 -35.17 18.59
C LEU A 697 -12.55 -36.68 18.58
N GLU A 698 -11.78 -37.49 19.31
CA GLU A 698 -12.07 -38.92 19.51
C GLU A 698 -13.27 -39.10 20.47
N GLU A 699 -13.31 -38.37 21.58
CA GLU A 699 -14.45 -38.34 22.52
C GLU A 699 -15.77 -37.91 21.83
N GLU A 700 -15.77 -36.80 21.08
CA GLU A 700 -16.95 -36.33 20.35
C GLU A 700 -17.30 -37.26 19.16
N LEU A 701 -16.35 -38.00 18.59
CA LEU A 701 -16.63 -39.03 17.58
C LEU A 701 -17.30 -40.26 18.21
N ASP A 702 -16.84 -40.74 19.36
CA ASP A 702 -17.42 -41.88 20.05
C ASP A 702 -18.81 -41.56 20.60
N TYR A 703 -19.01 -40.36 21.16
CA TYR A 703 -20.35 -39.86 21.50
C TYR A 703 -21.31 -39.88 20.29
N ARG A 704 -20.83 -39.51 19.08
CA ARG A 704 -21.64 -39.61 17.85
C ARG A 704 -21.95 -41.05 17.43
N LYS A 705 -21.07 -42.02 17.70
CA LYS A 705 -21.35 -43.45 17.46
C LYS A 705 -22.44 -43.93 18.42
N GLU A 706 -22.31 -43.66 19.72
CA GLU A 706 -23.32 -44.05 20.72
C GLU A 706 -24.71 -43.46 20.40
N ALA A 707 -24.78 -42.18 20.01
CA ALA A 707 -26.03 -41.56 19.60
C ALA A 707 -26.64 -42.19 18.33
N LEU A 708 -25.79 -42.63 17.38
CA LEU A 708 -26.22 -43.33 16.17
C LEU A 708 -26.72 -44.76 16.48
N ASP A 709 -26.01 -45.49 17.35
CA ASP A 709 -26.37 -46.85 17.76
C ASP A 709 -27.66 -46.86 18.60
N GLN A 710 -27.85 -45.88 19.48
CA GLN A 710 -29.12 -45.64 20.17
C GLN A 710 -30.27 -45.35 19.18
N ALA A 711 -30.01 -44.59 18.11
CA ALA A 711 -31.00 -44.34 17.07
C ALA A 711 -31.34 -45.62 16.27
N TYR A 712 -30.34 -46.45 15.94
CA TYR A 712 -30.56 -47.75 15.29
C TYR A 712 -31.34 -48.72 16.17
N LEU A 713 -30.99 -48.85 17.46
CA LEU A 713 -31.78 -49.60 18.44
C LEU A 713 -33.23 -49.11 18.48
N LYS A 714 -33.45 -47.79 18.47
CA LYS A 714 -34.81 -47.24 18.50
C LYS A 714 -35.60 -47.47 17.21
N ILE A 715 -34.92 -47.52 16.06
CA ILE A 715 -35.51 -47.94 14.79
C ILE A 715 -35.91 -49.41 14.88
N GLN A 716 -35.04 -50.31 15.36
CA GLN A 716 -35.33 -51.74 15.51
C GLN A 716 -36.49 -52.01 16.48
N GLU A 717 -36.62 -51.27 17.59
CA GLU A 717 -37.79 -51.36 18.48
C GLU A 717 -39.09 -50.96 17.77
N LEU A 718 -39.06 -49.92 16.94
CA LEU A 718 -40.21 -49.43 16.18
C LEU A 718 -40.57 -50.38 15.03
N GLU A 719 -39.58 -50.98 14.36
CA GLU A 719 -39.78 -52.02 13.35
C GLU A 719 -40.34 -53.31 13.97
N ALA A 720 -39.83 -53.73 15.13
CA ALA A 720 -40.34 -54.90 15.85
C ALA A 720 -41.78 -54.68 16.35
N THR A 721 -42.12 -53.49 16.86
CA THR A 721 -43.51 -53.18 17.23
C THR A 721 -44.45 -53.07 16.02
N LEU A 722 -43.97 -52.56 14.87
CA LEU A 722 -44.70 -52.63 13.60
C LEU A 722 -44.92 -54.07 13.13
N TYR A 723 -43.90 -54.93 13.16
CA TYR A 723 -44.02 -56.34 12.77
C TYR A 723 -44.99 -57.11 13.68
N ASN A 724 -44.94 -56.88 15.00
CA ASN A 724 -45.88 -57.48 15.95
C ASN A 724 -47.32 -57.01 15.72
N ALA A 725 -47.53 -55.72 15.39
CA ALA A 725 -48.85 -55.21 15.02
C ALA A 725 -49.36 -55.81 13.69
N LEU A 726 -48.49 -56.01 12.70
CA LEU A 726 -48.82 -56.63 11.41
C LEU A 726 -49.11 -58.13 11.52
N GLN A 727 -48.48 -58.85 12.46
CA GLN A 727 -48.75 -60.27 12.68
C GLN A 727 -50.12 -60.55 13.32
N GLN A 728 -50.75 -59.57 13.97
CA GLN A 728 -52.05 -59.77 14.63
C GLN A 728 -53.26 -59.81 13.68
N ASP A 729 -53.11 -59.38 12.42
CA ASP A 729 -54.17 -59.45 11.40
C ASP A 729 -53.62 -59.86 10.02
N PRO A 730 -53.19 -61.13 9.85
CA PRO A 730 -52.40 -61.60 8.71
C PRO A 730 -53.19 -61.73 7.39
N GLY A 731 -54.47 -61.36 7.36
CA GLY A 731 -55.38 -61.57 6.23
C GLY A 731 -55.66 -60.34 5.36
N ARG A 732 -55.37 -59.13 5.83
CA ARG A 732 -55.68 -57.89 5.09
C ARG A 732 -54.42 -57.14 4.65
N ARG A 733 -54.47 -56.55 3.45
CA ARG A 733 -53.51 -55.50 3.08
C ARG A 733 -53.67 -54.35 4.08
N ALA A 734 -52.61 -53.95 4.78
CA ALA A 734 -52.69 -52.98 5.89
C ALA A 734 -53.38 -51.64 5.53
N SER A 735 -53.30 -51.22 4.26
CA SER A 735 -54.08 -50.08 3.74
C SER A 735 -55.60 -50.31 3.78
N GLU A 736 -56.08 -51.47 3.36
CA GLU A 736 -57.49 -51.84 3.23
C GLU A 736 -58.07 -52.41 4.55
N ALA A 737 -57.26 -52.47 5.61
CA ALA A 737 -57.64 -53.07 6.89
C ALA A 737 -58.32 -52.09 7.85
N LEU A 738 -57.67 -50.94 8.08
CA LEU A 738 -58.01 -49.97 9.12
C LEU A 738 -59.20 -49.09 8.70
N SER A 739 -60.15 -48.88 9.61
CA SER A 739 -61.17 -47.82 9.45
C SER A 739 -60.50 -46.43 9.47
N GLU A 740 -61.21 -45.39 9.01
CA GLU A 740 -60.67 -44.02 9.06
C GLU A 740 -60.29 -43.60 10.48
N GLY A 741 -61.13 -43.90 11.48
CA GLY A 741 -60.79 -43.65 12.90
C GLY A 741 -59.53 -44.40 13.35
N GLN A 742 -59.35 -45.67 12.97
CA GLN A 742 -58.12 -46.41 13.32
C GLN A 742 -56.87 -45.87 12.61
N ARG A 743 -57.01 -45.29 11.40
CA ARG A 743 -55.92 -44.58 10.72
C ARG A 743 -55.60 -43.27 11.43
N GLU A 744 -56.61 -42.51 11.84
CA GLU A 744 -56.46 -41.27 12.60
C GLU A 744 -55.82 -41.51 13.97
N ASP A 745 -56.24 -42.55 14.71
CA ASP A 745 -55.64 -42.98 15.97
C ASP A 745 -54.16 -43.37 15.79
N LEU A 746 -53.84 -44.17 14.77
CA LEU A 746 -52.45 -44.55 14.46
C LEU A 746 -51.61 -43.34 14.07
N GLN A 747 -52.15 -42.43 13.27
CA GLN A 747 -51.48 -41.20 12.84
C GLN A 747 -51.27 -40.23 14.01
N ALA A 748 -52.23 -40.13 14.93
CA ALA A 748 -52.12 -39.38 16.17
C ALA A 748 -51.07 -39.99 17.13
N ALA A 749 -51.00 -41.32 17.21
CA ALA A 749 -49.98 -42.03 17.99
C ALA A 749 -48.57 -41.80 17.42
N VAL A 750 -48.40 -41.91 16.09
CA VAL A 750 -47.14 -41.61 15.40
C VAL A 750 -46.75 -40.14 15.57
N GLU A 751 -47.69 -39.19 15.47
CA GLU A 751 -47.41 -37.78 15.77
C GLU A 751 -47.07 -37.55 17.24
N LYS A 752 -47.63 -38.32 18.19
CA LYS A 752 -47.33 -38.22 19.62
C LYS A 752 -45.91 -38.68 19.91
N VAL A 753 -45.49 -39.81 19.34
CA VAL A 753 -44.10 -40.30 19.40
C VAL A 753 -43.15 -39.31 18.72
N ARG A 754 -43.48 -38.80 17.53
CA ARG A 754 -42.67 -37.78 16.83
C ARG A 754 -42.53 -36.49 17.63
N ARG A 755 -43.61 -36.03 18.29
CA ARG A 755 -43.59 -34.86 19.19
C ARG A 755 -42.78 -35.11 20.47
N GLN A 756 -42.71 -36.35 20.95
CA GLN A 756 -41.89 -36.73 22.10
C GLN A 756 -40.40 -36.79 21.75
N ILE A 757 -40.03 -37.42 20.64
CA ILE A 757 -38.64 -37.45 20.14
C ILE A 757 -38.13 -36.02 19.87
N LEU A 758 -38.95 -35.17 19.24
CA LEU A 758 -38.62 -33.75 19.02
C LEU A 758 -38.54 -32.91 20.31
N ARG A 759 -39.15 -33.35 21.41
CA ARG A 759 -38.95 -32.73 22.73
C ARG A 759 -37.62 -33.19 23.33
N GLN A 760 -37.40 -34.50 23.40
CA GLN A 760 -36.19 -35.08 24.01
C GLN A 760 -34.90 -34.62 23.30
N SER A 761 -34.90 -34.51 21.96
CA SER A 761 -33.79 -33.90 21.21
C SER A 761 -33.55 -32.45 21.62
N ARG A 762 -34.59 -31.61 21.72
CA ARG A 762 -34.44 -30.20 22.12
C ARG A 762 -34.03 -30.04 23.58
N GLU A 763 -34.50 -30.91 24.45
CA GLU A 763 -34.13 -30.96 25.87
C GLU A 763 -32.63 -31.31 26.02
N PHE A 764 -32.14 -32.24 25.20
CA PHE A 764 -30.72 -32.61 25.11
C PHE A 764 -29.86 -31.50 24.49
N ASP A 765 -30.28 -30.91 23.36
CA ASP A 765 -29.60 -29.76 22.73
C ASP A 765 -29.50 -28.58 23.72
N SER A 766 -30.57 -28.33 24.48
CA SER A 766 -30.62 -27.31 25.54
C SER A 766 -29.79 -27.68 26.78
N GLN A 767 -29.36 -28.93 26.93
CA GLN A 767 -28.43 -29.37 27.96
C GLN A 767 -26.97 -29.18 27.53
N VAL A 768 -26.60 -29.67 26.34
CA VAL A 768 -25.27 -29.44 25.76
C VAL A 768 -24.98 -27.94 25.64
N LEU A 769 -25.98 -27.12 25.31
CA LEU A 769 -25.83 -25.66 25.27
C LEU A 769 -25.56 -25.04 26.65
N ARG A 770 -26.16 -25.56 27.73
CA ARG A 770 -25.89 -25.10 29.11
C ARG A 770 -24.48 -25.48 29.54
N GLU A 771 -24.10 -26.75 29.36
CA GLU A 771 -22.78 -27.27 29.71
C GLU A 771 -21.65 -26.52 28.97
N ARG A 772 -21.82 -26.27 27.67
CA ARG A 772 -20.89 -25.44 26.87
C ARG A 772 -20.88 -23.97 27.32
N MET A 773 -21.99 -23.42 27.81
CA MET A 773 -22.05 -22.05 28.34
C MET A 773 -21.38 -21.91 29.71
N GLU A 774 -21.49 -22.91 30.58
CA GLU A 774 -20.78 -22.97 31.86
C GLU A 774 -19.26 -23.08 31.66
N LEU A 775 -18.80 -23.94 30.75
CA LEU A 775 -17.39 -24.03 30.36
C LEU A 775 -16.87 -22.69 29.78
N LEU A 776 -17.68 -22.00 28.96
CA LEU A 776 -17.35 -20.66 28.46
C LEU A 776 -17.22 -19.63 29.59
N GLN A 777 -18.11 -19.65 30.58
CA GLN A 777 -18.04 -18.76 31.74
C GLN A 777 -16.80 -19.02 32.60
N GLN A 778 -16.46 -20.31 32.83
CA GLN A 778 -15.23 -20.69 33.53
C GLN A 778 -13.97 -20.21 32.79
N ALA A 779 -13.91 -20.39 31.47
CA ALA A 779 -12.82 -19.89 30.64
C ALA A 779 -12.70 -18.35 30.68
N GLN A 780 -13.83 -17.63 30.56
CA GLN A 780 -13.85 -16.17 30.67
C GLN A 780 -13.40 -15.68 32.06
N GLN A 781 -13.83 -16.35 33.14
CA GLN A 781 -13.37 -16.02 34.49
C GLN A 781 -11.86 -16.24 34.64
N ARG A 782 -11.33 -17.33 34.08
CA ARG A 782 -9.88 -17.60 34.09
C ARG A 782 -9.08 -16.60 33.26
N ILE A 783 -9.62 -16.09 32.15
CA ILE A 783 -9.01 -15.00 31.38
C ILE A 783 -8.87 -13.75 32.25
N ARG A 784 -9.94 -13.32 32.96
CA ARG A 784 -9.89 -12.15 33.88
C ARG A 784 -8.84 -12.31 34.98
N GLU A 785 -8.68 -13.51 35.54
CA GLU A 785 -7.63 -13.80 36.53
C GLU A 785 -6.22 -13.64 35.95
N LEU A 786 -6.01 -14.08 34.70
CA LEU A 786 -4.73 -14.00 34.01
C LEU A 786 -4.42 -12.56 33.58
N GLU A 787 -5.42 -11.80 33.10
CA GLU A 787 -5.32 -10.36 32.83
C GLU A 787 -4.93 -9.58 34.10
N GLY A 788 -5.55 -9.89 35.24
CA GLY A 788 -5.20 -9.30 36.53
C GLY A 788 -3.75 -9.59 36.96
N LYS A 789 -3.28 -10.83 36.77
CA LYS A 789 -1.88 -11.22 37.04
C LYS A 789 -0.90 -10.52 36.08
N LEU A 790 -1.24 -10.44 34.80
CA LEU A 790 -0.45 -9.73 33.79
C LEU A 790 -0.32 -8.25 34.13
N GLU A 791 -1.39 -7.60 34.59
CA GLU A 791 -1.36 -6.17 34.97
C GLU A 791 -0.56 -5.92 36.26
N VAL A 792 -0.52 -6.87 37.18
CA VAL A 792 0.41 -6.84 38.33
C VAL A 792 1.87 -7.00 37.85
N GLN A 793 2.14 -7.93 36.94
CA GLN A 793 3.49 -8.12 36.36
C GLN A 793 3.98 -6.88 35.60
N LYS A 794 3.14 -6.23 34.77
CA LYS A 794 3.48 -4.97 34.08
C LYS A 794 3.88 -3.86 35.06
N LYS A 795 3.24 -3.77 36.23
CA LYS A 795 3.60 -2.78 37.27
C LYS A 795 4.98 -3.09 37.87
N HIS A 796 5.25 -4.35 38.20
CA HIS A 796 6.56 -4.77 38.69
C HIS A 796 7.67 -4.52 37.64
N LEU A 797 7.36 -4.74 36.35
CA LEU A 797 8.29 -4.49 35.25
C LEU A 797 8.61 -2.98 35.12
N LYS A 798 7.60 -2.09 35.17
CA LYS A 798 7.81 -0.64 35.21
C LYS A 798 8.59 -0.18 36.43
N GLU A 799 8.30 -0.72 37.61
CA GLU A 799 9.10 -0.43 38.81
C GLU A 799 10.57 -0.85 38.65
N LEU A 800 10.85 -1.95 37.96
CA LEU A 800 12.21 -2.40 37.65
C LEU A 800 12.86 -1.50 36.59
N GLU A 801 12.14 -1.08 35.55
CA GLU A 801 12.59 -0.09 34.56
C GLU A 801 12.95 1.24 35.22
N GLU A 802 12.10 1.76 36.12
CA GLU A 802 12.34 3.00 36.87
C GLU A 802 13.55 2.87 37.81
N LYS A 803 13.68 1.75 38.54
CA LYS A 803 14.84 1.46 39.40
C LYS A 803 16.13 1.32 38.56
N PHE A 804 16.05 0.70 37.39
CA PHE A 804 17.20 0.57 36.47
C PHE A 804 17.61 1.92 35.86
N LEU A 805 16.65 2.74 35.41
CA LEU A 805 16.90 4.09 34.92
C LEU A 805 17.51 5.00 36.01
N PHE A 806 17.04 4.88 37.26
CA PHE A 806 17.63 5.59 38.39
C PHE A 806 19.09 5.17 38.64
N LEU A 807 19.38 3.87 38.67
CA LEU A 807 20.74 3.35 38.81
C LEU A 807 21.63 3.77 37.63
N PHE A 808 21.14 3.69 36.39
CA PHE A 808 21.87 4.10 35.20
C PHE A 808 22.21 5.59 35.22
N LEU A 809 21.27 6.45 35.62
CA LEU A 809 21.51 7.88 35.82
C LEU A 809 22.53 8.13 36.95
N PHE A 810 22.39 7.43 38.08
CA PHE A 810 23.30 7.56 39.22
C PHE A 810 24.74 7.17 38.86
N PHE A 811 24.94 6.02 38.21
CA PHE A 811 26.27 5.60 37.74
C PHE A 811 26.82 6.49 36.61
N SER A 812 25.95 7.00 35.72
CA SER A 812 26.37 7.97 34.69
C SER A 812 26.86 9.28 35.30
N LEU A 813 26.15 9.82 36.30
CA LEU A 813 26.61 10.99 37.05
C LEU A 813 27.89 10.71 37.83
N ALA A 814 27.98 9.55 38.50
CA ALA A 814 29.18 9.17 39.23
C ALA A 814 30.42 9.06 38.32
N PHE A 815 30.26 8.54 37.10
CA PHE A 815 31.32 8.45 36.10
C PHE A 815 31.72 9.82 35.51
N ILE A 816 30.76 10.74 35.35
CA ILE A 816 31.01 12.12 34.90
C ILE A 816 31.66 12.98 36.00
N LEU A 817 31.44 12.65 37.27
CA LEU A 817 31.96 13.37 38.44
C LEU A 817 33.21 12.71 39.05
N TRP A 818 33.74 11.65 38.45
CA TRP A 818 34.99 11.03 38.88
C TRP A 818 36.19 11.80 38.27
N PRO A 819 37.15 12.27 39.09
CA PRO A 819 38.30 13.06 38.62
C PRO A 819 39.45 12.21 38.05
#